data_AF-A0A660PDS8-F1
#
_entry.id   AF-A0A660PDS8-F1
#
_cell.length_a   1.000
_cell.length_b   1.000
_cell.length_c   1.000
_cell.angle_alpha   90.00
_cell.angle_beta   90.00
_cell.angle_gamma   90.00
#
_symmetry.space_group_name_H-M   'P 1'
#
loop_
_entity.id
_entity.type
_entity.pdbx_description
1 polymer ?
#
loop_
_entity_poly.entity_id
_entity_poly.type
_entity_poly.pdbx_seq_one_letter_code
_entity_poly.pdbx_strand_id
1 'polypeptide(L)'
;MKIDIHNLNKNCIFFIVSIFFIFSLTLNVKSEENSKLIKIGALSKRSHDICFEKWQKTAEYLTKEIPEYNFELIPLNFEEMFSAVENSAVDYVITNPVIYIELEYFYGYNRIATLANLNSGKGFTEYGSVIFSRRDRKDLRLLQDIKGASFMGVNENSFGGWLMAWREFKQNNINPYNDFSSITFADSHDSVIFAVRDGKVDVGTVRTGALEAMASEGKINLRDFYVFEHKETGTCCYKHKIGFPLIHSTKSYPEWLFAESGHITNDISKKIAIALMKMTSDEQAAISGKYIGWTIPLNYQIVHDCLKELEAGPYKDINKTSFANSIAQYWYVPLSLILIILVITLVSIKLKKLNDLLGENERYVQLVLNLVMTGIIILDEKTYEIINMNHYAAELIGTTEEESKGTICNNFIYHAQSENSPIDDGLECKLLRVDGSQIQIIRTSVLATLKKRKCLIVNFFDATPLKNAESALKQSETKFRTLYDSTSDAVMISDDKTFLDCNQATLDMFGYDSVKEFCQNHPSDVSPEFQPDGRDSKSSANEKIKKALADGSNFFDWTHKHKNGKEFSTEVLLNAFMLNNKKVVQAVVRDISERKANEEEKEILIRQLHQSDKMASIGQLAAGVAHEINNPVGFINSNLNTMQKYLWKIAKLLKNAKFENEDIKEKFDFIMEDFGDAIAESLDGTKRVIEIVTNLKGFSRADSNKPELVDLNNGIENTLNIIWNKLKYHCKVEKDFGDLPELNCFPGQINQVFMNLLVNAGHATKGKQGLINIKTWVDDEQIFVSI
;
A
#
# COMPACT_ATOMS: atom_id res chain seq x y z
N MET A 1 -86.41 -23.95 0.59
CA MET A 1 -87.56 -23.38 1.35
C MET A 1 -87.35 -21.88 1.44
N LYS A 2 -88.44 -21.12 1.32
CA LYS A 2 -88.53 -19.68 1.06
C LYS A 2 -87.65 -18.80 1.96
N ILE A 3 -87.18 -17.73 1.32
CA ILE A 3 -86.54 -16.50 1.81
C ILE A 3 -87.35 -15.86 2.95
N ASP A 4 -86.68 -15.21 3.92
CA ASP A 4 -87.19 -13.92 4.37
C ASP A 4 -86.07 -12.89 4.65
N ILE A 5 -86.25 -11.74 4.02
CA ILE A 5 -85.38 -10.57 3.93
C ILE A 5 -85.98 -9.51 4.83
N HIS A 6 -85.51 -9.43 6.08
CA HIS A 6 -85.78 -8.27 6.93
C HIS A 6 -84.71 -8.12 8.02
N ASN A 7 -83.48 -7.76 7.61
CA ASN A 7 -82.53 -7.05 8.50
C ASN A 7 -81.27 -6.49 7.81
N LEU A 8 -81.39 -6.01 6.56
CA LEU A 8 -80.37 -5.14 5.97
C LEU A 8 -80.83 -3.67 6.10
N ASN A 9 -80.65 -3.05 7.27
CA ASN A 9 -80.32 -1.61 7.33
C ASN A 9 -79.95 -1.01 8.71
N LYS A 10 -79.29 -1.74 9.63
CA LYS A 10 -78.78 -1.11 10.88
C LYS A 10 -77.35 -1.44 11.30
N ASN A 11 -76.61 -2.28 10.57
CA ASN A 11 -75.25 -2.68 10.99
C ASN A 11 -74.09 -2.17 10.11
N CYS A 12 -74.33 -1.29 9.13
CA CYS A 12 -73.22 -0.67 8.37
C CYS A 12 -72.79 0.72 8.89
N ILE A 13 -73.51 1.32 9.84
CA ILE A 13 -73.14 2.65 10.39
C ILE A 13 -72.47 2.53 11.78
N PHE A 14 -72.58 1.38 12.47
CA PHE A 14 -71.89 1.16 13.74
C PHE A 14 -70.47 0.56 13.62
N PHE A 15 -70.12 0.03 12.45
CA PHE A 15 -68.79 -0.54 12.21
C PHE A 15 -67.76 0.49 11.68
N ILE A 16 -68.22 1.64 11.17
CA ILE A 16 -67.34 2.71 10.66
C ILE A 16 -67.00 3.76 11.73
N VAL A 17 -67.82 3.90 12.78
CA VAL A 17 -67.53 4.82 13.91
C VAL A 17 -66.61 4.20 14.97
N SER A 18 -66.47 2.87 14.99
CA SER A 18 -65.58 2.16 15.94
C SER A 18 -64.11 2.12 15.50
N ILE A 19 -63.80 2.46 14.24
CA ILE A 19 -62.43 2.49 13.71
C ILE A 19 -61.79 3.88 13.82
N PHE A 20 -62.58 4.95 14.02
CA PHE A 20 -62.06 6.31 14.18
C PHE A 20 -61.82 6.73 15.66
N PHE A 21 -62.38 6.00 16.64
CA PHE A 21 -62.24 6.35 18.06
C PHE A 21 -61.08 5.65 18.79
N ILE A 22 -60.46 4.62 18.18
CA ILE A 22 -59.25 3.96 18.69
C ILE A 22 -57.97 4.70 18.22
N PHE A 23 -58.08 5.67 17.30
CA PHE A 23 -56.93 6.42 16.76
C PHE A 23 -56.68 7.79 17.43
N SER A 24 -57.42 8.16 18.48
CA SER A 24 -57.24 9.46 19.16
C SER A 24 -56.99 9.39 20.68
N LEU A 25 -56.74 8.19 21.22
CA LEU A 25 -56.37 8.00 22.63
C LEU A 25 -55.16 7.08 22.79
N THR A 26 -54.07 7.39 22.09
CA THR A 26 -52.72 7.13 22.63
C THR A 26 -52.18 8.45 23.13
N LEU A 27 -52.35 8.62 24.44
CA LEU A 27 -51.62 9.55 25.27
C LEU A 27 -50.15 9.64 24.84
N ASN A 28 -49.65 10.86 24.80
CA ASN A 28 -48.23 11.22 24.86
C ASN A 28 -47.49 10.33 25.86
N VAL A 29 -46.96 9.20 25.39
CA VAL A 29 -45.74 8.64 25.95
C VAL A 29 -44.65 9.26 25.10
N LYS A 30 -43.92 10.21 25.69
CA LYS A 30 -42.59 10.58 25.19
C LYS A 30 -41.88 9.28 24.89
N SER A 31 -41.58 9.00 23.63
CA SER A 31 -40.60 8.00 23.29
C SER A 31 -39.33 8.37 24.04
N GLU A 32 -38.97 7.59 25.07
CA GLU A 32 -37.57 7.55 25.49
C GLU A 32 -36.78 7.23 24.23
N GLU A 33 -35.94 8.16 23.80
CA GLU A 33 -34.94 7.90 22.77
C GLU A 33 -34.20 6.64 23.20
N ASN A 34 -34.39 5.56 22.45
CA ASN A 34 -33.65 4.32 22.68
C ASN A 34 -32.22 4.60 22.19
N SER A 35 -31.42 5.20 23.07
CA SER A 35 -30.02 5.54 22.81
C SER A 35 -29.27 4.28 22.37
N LYS A 36 -28.46 4.39 21.32
CA LYS A 36 -27.70 3.25 20.81
C LYS A 36 -26.62 2.89 21.84
N LEU A 37 -26.59 1.63 22.25
CA LEU A 37 -25.60 1.10 23.19
C LEU A 37 -24.23 0.97 22.50
N ILE A 38 -23.19 1.49 23.15
CA ILE A 38 -21.80 1.46 22.73
C ILE A 38 -20.97 0.84 23.86
N LYS A 39 -20.12 -0.12 23.53
CA LYS A 39 -19.33 -0.86 24.52
C LYS A 39 -17.86 -0.43 24.51
N ILE A 40 -17.36 -0.05 25.68
CA ILE A 40 -15.98 0.38 25.90
C ILE A 40 -15.24 -0.70 26.70
N GLY A 41 -14.33 -1.42 26.05
CA GLY A 41 -13.43 -2.37 26.69
C GLY A 41 -12.28 -1.68 27.41
N ALA A 42 -12.19 -1.76 28.74
CA ALA A 42 -11.09 -1.15 29.49
C ALA A 42 -10.12 -2.20 30.03
N LEU A 43 -8.82 -2.03 29.74
CA LEU A 43 -7.79 -2.97 30.18
C LEU A 43 -7.60 -2.91 31.70
N SER A 44 -7.90 -4.03 32.35
CA SER A 44 -7.73 -4.27 33.77
C SER A 44 -6.32 -4.78 34.07
N LYS A 45 -5.54 -4.02 34.86
CA LYS A 45 -4.19 -4.41 35.31
C LYS A 45 -4.16 -5.31 36.56
N ARG A 46 -5.22 -5.30 37.36
CA ARG A 46 -5.26 -5.92 38.70
C ARG A 46 -6.55 -6.69 38.91
N SER A 47 -7.68 -5.99 38.97
CA SER A 47 -9.00 -6.56 39.11
C SER A 47 -10.01 -5.75 38.30
N HIS A 48 -11.04 -6.43 37.82
CA HIS A 48 -12.15 -5.81 37.10
C HIS A 48 -12.82 -4.72 37.93
N ASP A 49 -12.93 -4.89 39.25
CA ASP A 49 -13.51 -3.89 40.16
C ASP A 49 -12.74 -2.56 40.16
N ILE A 50 -11.41 -2.61 40.29
CA ILE A 50 -10.56 -1.40 40.28
C ILE A 50 -10.60 -0.72 38.91
N CYS A 51 -10.66 -1.52 37.83
CA CYS A 51 -10.81 -1.01 36.48
C CYS A 51 -12.16 -0.32 36.28
N PHE A 52 -13.23 -0.93 36.82
CA PHE A 52 -14.58 -0.39 36.77
C PHE A 52 -14.68 0.92 37.55
N GLU A 53 -14.23 0.96 38.80
CA GLU A 53 -14.20 2.20 39.61
C GLU A 53 -13.45 3.33 38.91
N LYS A 54 -12.36 3.00 38.21
CA LYS A 54 -11.52 3.97 37.52
C LYS A 54 -12.20 4.58 36.29
N TRP A 55 -12.86 3.77 35.47
CA TRP A 55 -13.28 4.18 34.12
C TRP A 55 -14.81 4.30 33.94
N GLN A 56 -15.61 3.78 34.87
CA GLN A 56 -17.07 3.81 34.72
C GLN A 56 -17.60 5.25 34.66
N LYS A 57 -17.01 6.16 35.45
CA LYS A 57 -17.36 7.58 35.41
C LYS A 57 -17.00 8.26 34.09
N THR A 58 -16.01 7.75 33.36
CA THR A 58 -15.70 8.19 31.99
C THR A 58 -16.81 7.78 31.02
N ALA A 59 -17.31 6.54 31.12
CA ALA A 59 -18.43 6.07 30.29
C ALA A 59 -19.72 6.86 30.59
N GLU A 60 -20.05 7.05 31.86
CA GLU A 60 -21.19 7.88 32.29
C GLU A 60 -21.08 9.32 31.78
N TYR A 61 -19.87 9.90 31.81
CA TYR A 61 -19.62 11.23 31.25
C TYR A 61 -19.88 11.29 29.74
N LEU A 62 -19.44 10.29 28.98
CA LEU A 62 -19.71 10.23 27.53
C LEU A 62 -21.21 10.10 27.24
N THR A 63 -21.95 9.34 28.04
CA THR A 63 -23.43 9.25 27.93
C THR A 63 -24.10 10.59 28.22
N LYS A 64 -23.59 11.34 29.19
CA LYS A 64 -24.11 12.68 29.53
C LYS A 64 -23.83 13.69 28.40
N GLU A 65 -22.62 13.69 27.84
CA GLU A 65 -22.21 14.65 26.81
C GLU A 65 -22.74 14.29 25.41
N ILE A 66 -23.10 13.02 25.18
CA ILE A 66 -23.61 12.54 23.89
C ILE A 66 -24.92 11.76 24.12
N PRO A 67 -26.05 12.46 24.35
CA PRO A 67 -27.32 11.85 24.78
C PRO A 67 -27.89 10.81 23.81
N GLU A 68 -27.50 10.87 22.54
CA GLU A 68 -27.89 9.92 21.49
C GLU A 68 -27.36 8.49 21.72
N TYR A 69 -26.31 8.33 22.55
CA TYR A 69 -25.61 7.05 22.77
C TYR A 69 -25.46 6.74 24.26
N ASN A 70 -25.61 5.46 24.61
CA ASN A 70 -25.33 4.96 25.96
C ASN A 70 -24.00 4.21 25.95
N PHE A 71 -23.08 4.55 26.86
CA PHE A 71 -21.75 3.98 26.91
C PHE A 71 -21.65 3.02 28.10
N GLU A 72 -21.39 1.76 27.82
CA GLU A 72 -21.21 0.70 28.80
C GLU A 72 -19.73 0.32 28.90
N LEU A 73 -19.18 0.32 30.12
CA LEU A 73 -17.82 -0.12 30.36
C LEU A 73 -17.78 -1.63 30.56
N ILE A 74 -16.87 -2.29 29.85
CA ILE A 74 -16.56 -3.71 30.01
C ILE A 74 -15.09 -3.82 30.48
N PRO A 75 -14.84 -4.10 31.76
CA PRO A 75 -13.48 -4.37 32.23
C PRO A 75 -12.99 -5.68 31.62
N LEU A 76 -11.78 -5.68 31.05
CA LEU A 76 -11.21 -6.82 30.35
C LEU A 76 -9.76 -7.04 30.80
N ASN A 77 -9.37 -8.27 31.09
CA ASN A 77 -7.96 -8.62 31.24
C ASN A 77 -7.26 -8.71 29.87
N PHE A 78 -5.97 -9.05 29.86
CA PHE A 78 -5.18 -9.16 28.63
C PHE A 78 -5.80 -10.14 27.60
N GLU A 79 -6.12 -11.37 28.01
CA GLU A 79 -6.66 -12.41 27.12
C GLU A 79 -8.11 -12.09 26.69
N GLU A 80 -8.91 -11.60 27.63
CA GLU A 80 -10.29 -11.17 27.38
C GLU A 80 -10.36 -10.00 26.40
N MET A 81 -9.37 -9.09 26.41
CA MET A 81 -9.35 -7.95 25.50
C MET A 81 -9.26 -8.40 24.04
N PHE A 82 -8.34 -9.30 23.70
CA PHE A 82 -8.22 -9.81 22.34
C PHE A 82 -9.47 -10.61 21.92
N SER A 83 -9.98 -11.46 22.81
CA SER A 83 -11.21 -12.22 22.54
C SER A 83 -12.42 -11.31 22.33
N ALA A 84 -12.56 -10.25 23.12
CA ALA A 84 -13.65 -9.28 22.98
C ALA A 84 -13.55 -8.49 21.68
N VAL A 85 -12.33 -8.11 21.27
CA VAL A 85 -12.09 -7.41 20.01
C VAL A 85 -12.37 -8.31 18.80
N GLU A 86 -11.85 -9.55 18.81
CA GLU A 86 -12.03 -10.51 17.72
C GLU A 86 -13.51 -10.86 17.49
N ASN A 87 -14.29 -10.97 18.57
CA ASN A 87 -15.73 -11.25 18.51
C ASN A 87 -16.59 -10.00 18.31
N SER A 88 -16.00 -8.82 18.06
CA SER A 88 -16.72 -7.54 17.96
C SER A 88 -17.64 -7.26 19.17
N ALA A 89 -17.22 -7.71 20.36
CA ALA A 89 -17.97 -7.54 21.60
C ALA A 89 -17.76 -6.16 22.24
N VAL A 90 -16.75 -5.41 21.79
CA VAL A 90 -16.45 -4.02 22.18
C VAL A 90 -16.21 -3.17 20.95
N ASP A 91 -16.69 -1.94 20.98
CA ASP A 91 -16.57 -0.96 19.88
C ASP A 91 -15.32 -0.09 20.07
N TYR A 92 -15.07 0.29 21.33
CA TYR A 92 -13.96 1.14 21.74
C TYR A 92 -13.16 0.47 22.83
N VAL A 93 -11.89 0.87 22.96
CA VAL A 93 -11.02 0.35 24.02
C VAL A 93 -10.24 1.45 24.73
N ILE A 94 -10.06 1.28 26.03
CA ILE A 94 -9.11 2.05 26.84
C ILE A 94 -7.99 1.12 27.23
N THR A 95 -6.80 1.34 26.68
CA THR A 95 -5.70 0.38 26.85
C THR A 95 -4.32 1.04 26.89
N ASN A 96 -3.31 0.24 27.23
CA ASN A 96 -1.93 0.68 27.25
C ASN A 96 -1.35 0.73 25.82
N PRO A 97 -0.21 1.42 25.63
CA PRO A 97 0.40 1.54 24.31
C PRO A 97 0.76 0.20 23.64
N VAL A 98 1.23 -0.80 24.39
CA VAL A 98 1.65 -2.09 23.80
C VAL A 98 0.47 -2.89 23.27
N ILE A 99 -0.61 -3.01 24.05
CA ILE A 99 -1.84 -3.66 23.60
C ILE A 99 -2.42 -2.90 22.42
N TYR A 100 -2.43 -1.56 22.45
CA TYR A 100 -2.88 -0.79 21.30
C TYR A 100 -2.10 -1.12 20.03
N ILE A 101 -0.76 -1.21 20.08
CA ILE A 101 0.04 -1.58 18.91
C ILE A 101 -0.37 -2.97 18.38
N GLU A 102 -0.66 -3.93 19.27
CA GLU A 102 -1.15 -5.24 18.86
C GLU A 102 -2.56 -5.17 18.23
N LEU A 103 -3.47 -4.37 18.81
CA LEU A 103 -4.81 -4.16 18.27
C LEU A 103 -4.80 -3.42 16.93
N GLU A 104 -3.93 -2.43 16.77
CA GLU A 104 -3.70 -1.71 15.51
C GLU A 104 -3.15 -2.64 14.44
N TYR A 105 -2.16 -3.47 14.78
CA TYR A 105 -1.51 -4.38 13.85
C TYR A 105 -2.41 -5.53 13.39
N PHE A 106 -3.12 -6.18 14.32
CA PHE A 106 -3.92 -7.37 14.02
C PHE A 106 -5.38 -7.07 13.64
N TYR A 107 -5.94 -5.96 14.14
CA TYR A 107 -7.38 -5.66 14.02
C TYR A 107 -7.69 -4.25 13.47
N GLY A 108 -6.68 -3.46 13.09
CA GLY A 108 -6.88 -2.16 12.45
C GLY A 108 -7.51 -1.09 13.33
N TYR A 109 -7.24 -1.13 14.65
CA TYR A 109 -7.74 -0.11 15.58
C TYR A 109 -7.10 1.26 15.36
N ASN A 110 -7.90 2.32 15.49
CA ASN A 110 -7.47 3.71 15.36
C ASN A 110 -7.51 4.44 16.70
N ARG A 111 -6.54 5.31 16.96
CA ARG A 111 -6.46 6.12 18.18
C ARG A 111 -7.35 7.36 18.10
N ILE A 112 -8.08 7.65 19.18
CA ILE A 112 -8.96 8.81 19.31
C ILE A 112 -8.34 9.90 20.18
N ALA A 113 -7.85 9.52 21.37
CA ALA A 113 -7.35 10.46 22.36
C ALA A 113 -6.27 9.81 23.24
N THR A 114 -5.34 10.60 23.74
CA THR A 114 -4.33 10.16 24.72
C THR A 114 -4.63 10.73 26.09
N LEU A 115 -4.46 9.91 27.12
CA LEU A 115 -4.74 10.27 28.50
C LEU A 115 -3.74 11.31 29.01
N ALA A 116 -4.25 12.40 29.59
CA ALA A 116 -3.46 13.33 30.40
C ALA A 116 -3.59 12.91 31.86
N ASN A 117 -2.63 12.12 32.33
CA ASN A 117 -2.61 11.53 33.66
C ASN A 117 -2.23 12.58 34.73
N LEU A 118 -2.57 12.30 36.00
CA LEU A 118 -2.33 13.21 37.12
C LEU A 118 -1.37 12.58 38.13
N ASN A 119 -0.32 13.31 38.50
CA ASN A 119 0.49 12.96 39.65
C ASN A 119 0.92 14.23 40.38
N SER A 120 0.73 14.28 41.69
CA SER A 120 1.14 15.39 42.55
C SER A 120 0.68 16.77 42.05
N GLY A 121 -0.54 16.84 41.50
CA GLY A 121 -1.13 18.08 40.98
C GLY A 121 -0.65 18.52 39.59
N LYS A 122 0.22 17.75 38.92
CA LYS A 122 0.73 18.06 37.58
C LYS A 122 0.25 17.02 36.56
N GLY A 123 -0.17 17.53 35.40
CA GLY A 123 -0.58 16.73 34.25
C GLY A 123 0.60 16.26 33.44
N PHE A 124 0.52 15.04 32.91
CA PHE A 124 1.47 14.53 31.93
C PHE A 124 0.79 13.55 30.97
N THR A 125 1.23 13.56 29.73
CA THR A 125 0.68 12.75 28.63
C THR A 125 1.65 11.69 28.13
N GLU A 126 2.80 11.57 28.79
CA GLU A 126 3.83 10.59 28.51
C GLU A 126 4.29 9.93 29.81
N TYR A 127 4.87 8.74 29.75
CA TYR A 127 5.48 8.08 30.90
C TYR A 127 6.70 7.27 30.47
N GLY A 128 7.53 6.90 31.44
CA GLY A 128 8.72 6.09 31.20
C GLY A 128 8.83 4.94 32.19
N SER A 129 10.03 4.40 32.32
CA SER A 129 10.43 3.55 33.44
C SER A 129 11.50 4.21 34.29
N VAL A 130 11.61 3.74 35.52
CA VAL A 130 12.66 4.10 36.47
C VAL A 130 13.47 2.87 36.76
N ILE A 131 14.77 2.94 36.48
CA ILE A 131 15.73 1.90 36.84
C ILE A 131 16.42 2.39 38.11
N PHE A 132 16.44 1.58 39.16
CA PHE A 132 16.92 2.02 40.47
C PHE A 132 17.56 0.88 41.27
N SER A 133 18.49 1.26 42.14
CA SER A 133 19.16 0.40 43.11
C SER A 133 19.07 1.03 44.50
N ARG A 134 19.55 0.33 45.52
CA ARG A 134 19.72 0.95 46.83
C ARG A 134 20.83 2.00 46.79
N ARG A 135 20.65 3.09 47.53
CA ARG A 135 21.61 4.19 47.57
C ARG A 135 22.93 3.83 48.23
N ASP A 136 22.97 2.83 49.10
CA ASP A 136 24.20 2.35 49.74
C ASP A 136 25.12 1.54 48.80
N ARG A 137 24.58 1.00 47.69
CA ARG A 137 25.34 0.27 46.65
C ARG A 137 26.17 1.17 45.75
N LYS A 138 27.30 1.65 46.26
CA LYS A 138 28.21 2.59 45.55
C LYS A 138 28.88 1.99 44.31
N ASP A 139 28.91 0.67 44.22
CA ASP A 139 29.35 -0.12 43.08
C ASP A 139 28.37 -0.07 41.89
N LEU A 140 27.12 0.38 42.09
CA LEU A 140 26.09 0.46 41.05
C LEU A 140 25.70 1.92 40.77
N ARG A 141 26.43 2.60 39.87
CA ARG A 141 26.19 4.04 39.57
C ARG A 141 26.00 4.34 38.09
N LEU A 142 26.65 3.58 37.23
CA LEU A 142 26.50 3.63 35.78
C LEU A 142 25.62 2.47 35.33
N LEU A 143 24.92 2.64 34.21
CA LEU A 143 24.09 1.58 33.65
C LEU A 143 24.91 0.30 33.35
N GLN A 144 26.20 0.45 33.03
CA GLN A 144 27.11 -0.68 32.79
C GLN A 144 27.47 -1.46 34.05
N ASP A 145 27.38 -0.83 35.23
CA ASP A 145 27.70 -1.50 36.50
C ASP A 145 26.65 -2.55 36.87
N ILE A 146 25.48 -2.54 36.22
CA ILE A 146 24.39 -3.49 36.44
C ILE A 146 24.77 -4.90 35.93
N LYS A 147 25.80 -5.03 35.07
CA LYS A 147 26.29 -6.34 34.63
C LYS A 147 26.77 -7.16 35.83
N GLY A 148 26.20 -8.35 36.01
CA GLY A 148 26.43 -9.26 37.14
C GLY A 148 25.52 -9.01 38.35
N ALA A 149 24.71 -7.95 38.35
CA ALA A 149 23.74 -7.67 39.41
C ALA A 149 22.46 -8.50 39.26
N SER A 150 21.78 -8.77 40.38
CA SER A 150 20.44 -9.36 40.38
C SER A 150 19.39 -8.29 40.05
N PHE A 151 18.48 -8.61 39.13
CA PHE A 151 17.53 -7.66 38.58
C PHE A 151 16.08 -8.13 38.76
N MET A 152 15.18 -7.21 39.06
CA MET A 152 13.74 -7.47 39.13
C MET A 152 12.92 -6.50 38.29
N GLY A 153 12.11 -7.06 37.38
CA GLY A 153 11.07 -6.35 36.66
C GLY A 153 9.68 -6.66 37.22
N VAL A 154 8.66 -6.01 36.66
CA VAL A 154 7.27 -6.29 37.04
C VAL A 154 6.79 -7.53 36.29
N ASN A 155 6.64 -7.41 34.97
CA ASN A 155 6.25 -8.53 34.12
C ASN A 155 6.98 -8.37 32.79
N GLU A 156 7.30 -9.47 32.14
CA GLU A 156 8.03 -9.49 30.87
C GLU A 156 7.28 -8.77 29.73
N ASN A 157 5.94 -8.71 29.78
CA ASN A 157 5.12 -7.96 28.83
C ASN A 157 4.78 -6.54 29.32
N SER A 158 5.25 -6.13 30.51
CA SER A 158 4.94 -4.81 31.06
C SER A 158 5.76 -3.73 30.39
N PHE A 159 5.09 -2.81 29.67
CA PHE A 159 5.79 -1.77 28.92
C PHE A 159 6.65 -0.87 29.82
N GLY A 160 6.03 -0.19 30.78
CA GLY A 160 6.73 0.66 31.76
C GLY A 160 7.33 -0.10 32.94
N GLY A 161 7.16 -1.42 33.02
CA GLY A 161 7.69 -2.24 34.11
C GLY A 161 8.84 -3.16 33.70
N TRP A 162 9.18 -3.20 32.40
CA TRP A 162 10.26 -4.03 31.86
C TRP A 162 10.72 -3.54 30.49
N LEU A 163 9.85 -3.53 29.48
CA LEU A 163 10.25 -3.38 28.07
C LEU A 163 11.01 -2.07 27.79
N MET A 164 10.57 -0.94 28.34
CA MET A 164 11.29 0.33 28.15
C MET A 164 12.70 0.28 28.75
N ALA A 165 12.87 -0.33 29.93
CA ALA A 165 14.18 -0.52 30.55
C ALA A 165 15.04 -1.50 29.74
N TRP A 166 14.43 -2.57 29.20
CA TRP A 166 15.11 -3.50 28.32
C TRP A 166 15.63 -2.82 27.04
N ARG A 167 14.87 -1.89 26.46
CA ARG A 167 15.35 -1.08 25.32
C ARG A 167 16.59 -0.27 25.70
N GLU A 168 16.60 0.37 26.87
CA GLU A 168 17.78 1.09 27.36
C GLU A 168 19.00 0.19 27.53
N PHE A 169 18.81 -1.03 28.03
CA PHE A 169 19.89 -2.02 28.14
C PHE A 169 20.43 -2.40 26.75
N LYS A 170 19.54 -2.69 25.79
CA LYS A 170 19.93 -3.04 24.42
C LYS A 170 20.72 -1.91 23.75
N GLN A 171 20.27 -0.66 23.90
CA GLN A 171 20.96 0.53 23.36
C GLN A 171 22.33 0.79 23.99
N ASN A 172 22.57 0.28 25.21
CA ASN A 172 23.86 0.36 25.89
C ASN A 172 24.68 -0.94 25.81
N ASN A 173 24.34 -1.87 24.90
CA ASN A 173 25.02 -3.16 24.72
C ASN A 173 25.05 -4.01 26.01
N ILE A 174 23.94 -4.02 26.74
CA ILE A 174 23.69 -4.87 27.88
C ILE A 174 22.61 -5.86 27.46
N ASN A 175 22.89 -7.16 27.54
CA ASN A 175 21.89 -8.21 27.32
C ASN A 175 21.42 -8.73 28.69
N PRO A 176 20.21 -8.37 29.15
CA PRO A 176 19.75 -8.76 30.48
C PRO A 176 19.81 -10.27 30.74
N TYR A 177 19.46 -11.08 29.75
CA TYR A 177 19.36 -12.54 29.91
C TYR A 177 20.71 -13.24 29.99
N ASN A 178 21.81 -12.56 29.61
CA ASN A 178 23.17 -13.10 29.65
C ASN A 178 24.08 -12.35 30.63
N ASP A 179 23.89 -11.04 30.79
CA ASP A 179 24.77 -10.17 31.55
C ASP A 179 24.34 -10.00 33.01
N PHE A 180 23.08 -10.26 33.37
CA PHE A 180 22.62 -10.17 34.76
C PHE A 180 22.81 -11.51 35.48
N SER A 181 23.06 -11.49 36.80
CA SER A 181 23.22 -12.74 37.56
C SER A 181 21.91 -13.51 37.72
N SER A 182 20.78 -12.79 37.78
CA SER A 182 19.43 -13.35 37.77
C SER A 182 18.42 -12.29 37.36
N ILE A 183 17.39 -12.68 36.60
CA ILE A 183 16.20 -11.86 36.34
C ILE A 183 15.00 -12.52 37.02
N THR A 184 14.24 -11.72 37.76
CA THR A 184 12.97 -12.14 38.37
C THR A 184 11.87 -11.14 38.01
N PHE A 185 10.63 -11.62 38.00
CA PHE A 185 9.45 -10.81 37.73
C PHE A 185 8.50 -10.87 38.92
N ALA A 186 7.89 -9.75 39.28
CA ALA A 186 7.01 -9.62 40.43
C ALA A 186 5.63 -9.07 40.02
N ASP A 187 4.58 -9.50 40.72
CA ASP A 187 3.19 -9.20 40.32
C ASP A 187 2.80 -7.71 40.38
N SER A 188 3.62 -6.85 41.01
CA SER A 188 3.33 -5.44 41.16
C SER A 188 4.57 -4.54 41.22
N HIS A 189 4.39 -3.25 40.89
CA HIS A 189 5.43 -2.22 41.07
C HIS A 189 5.90 -2.14 42.53
N ASP A 190 4.97 -2.18 43.50
CA ASP A 190 5.27 -2.13 44.93
C ASP A 190 6.20 -3.29 45.35
N SER A 191 5.96 -4.49 44.84
CA SER A 191 6.77 -5.68 45.12
C SER A 191 8.23 -5.51 44.66
N VAL A 192 8.44 -4.94 43.46
CA VAL A 192 9.78 -4.65 42.94
C VAL A 192 10.51 -3.64 43.83
N ILE A 193 9.81 -2.57 44.21
CA ILE A 193 10.38 -1.49 45.05
C ILE A 193 10.79 -2.03 46.42
N PHE A 194 9.94 -2.82 47.07
CA PHE A 194 10.28 -3.45 48.36
C PHE A 194 11.42 -4.46 48.22
N ALA A 195 11.47 -5.25 47.14
CA ALA A 195 12.56 -6.21 46.93
C ALA A 195 13.93 -5.52 46.82
N VAL A 196 14.01 -4.39 46.12
CA VAL A 196 15.25 -3.58 46.05
C VAL A 196 15.56 -2.96 47.41
N ARG A 197 14.58 -2.33 48.07
CA ARG A 197 14.76 -1.71 49.41
C ARG A 197 15.32 -2.70 50.42
N ASP A 198 14.73 -3.89 50.47
CA ASP A 198 15.06 -4.94 51.43
C ASP A 198 16.33 -5.73 51.03
N GLY A 199 16.93 -5.42 49.88
CA GLY A 199 18.15 -6.07 49.40
C GLY A 199 17.95 -7.51 48.91
N LYS A 200 16.73 -7.90 48.54
CA LYS A 200 16.43 -9.20 47.92
C LYS A 200 16.95 -9.26 46.48
N VAL A 201 16.99 -8.11 45.83
CA VAL A 201 17.58 -7.89 44.50
C VAL A 201 18.36 -6.58 44.50
N ASP A 202 19.34 -6.48 43.61
CA ASP A 202 20.26 -5.33 43.57
C ASP A 202 19.65 -4.15 42.82
N VAL A 203 18.96 -4.43 41.72
CA VAL A 203 18.38 -3.43 40.81
C VAL A 203 16.94 -3.81 40.46
N GLY A 204 16.07 -2.80 40.39
CA GLY A 204 14.69 -2.96 39.97
C GLY A 204 14.30 -1.96 38.89
N THR A 205 13.23 -2.27 38.17
CA THR A 205 12.57 -1.33 37.27
C THR A 205 11.06 -1.28 37.45
N VAL A 206 10.51 -0.06 37.46
CA VAL A 206 9.08 0.21 37.62
C VAL A 206 8.66 1.38 36.74
N ARG A 207 7.34 1.57 36.61
CA ARG A 207 6.78 2.71 35.88
C ARG A 207 7.06 4.01 36.64
N THR A 208 7.32 5.09 35.89
CA THR A 208 7.42 6.44 36.45
C THR A 208 6.18 6.80 37.29
N GLY A 209 6.39 7.43 38.44
CA GLY A 209 5.32 7.76 39.39
C GLY A 209 5.09 6.70 40.47
N ALA A 210 5.58 5.46 40.31
CA ALA A 210 5.38 4.41 41.31
C ALA A 210 6.19 4.66 42.60
N LEU A 211 7.46 5.08 42.47
CA LEU A 211 8.29 5.43 43.62
C LEU A 211 7.73 6.66 44.35
N GLU A 212 7.30 7.67 43.60
CA GLU A 212 6.71 8.89 44.14
C GLU A 212 5.39 8.62 44.86
N ALA A 213 4.51 7.78 44.28
CA ALA A 213 3.27 7.37 44.91
C ALA A 213 3.53 6.66 46.25
N MET A 214 4.39 5.64 46.27
CA MET A 214 4.73 4.92 47.51
C MET A 214 5.39 5.82 48.56
N ALA A 215 6.19 6.80 48.13
CA ALA A 215 6.79 7.77 49.04
C ALA A 215 5.75 8.74 49.62
N SER A 216 4.79 9.20 48.80
CA SER A 216 3.68 10.04 49.26
C SER A 216 2.76 9.30 50.25
N GLU A 217 2.64 7.99 50.11
CA GLU A 217 1.94 7.09 51.04
C GLU A 217 2.75 6.77 52.31
N GLY A 218 4.00 7.24 52.41
CA GLY A 218 4.90 6.99 53.55
C GLY A 218 5.44 5.56 53.63
N LYS A 219 5.29 4.74 52.58
CA LYS A 219 5.75 3.34 52.56
C LYS A 219 7.26 3.19 52.34
N ILE A 220 7.88 4.19 51.70
CA ILE A 220 9.30 4.22 51.39
C ILE A 220 9.85 5.64 51.55
N ASN A 221 11.16 5.78 51.71
CA ASN A 221 11.84 7.06 51.56
C ASN A 221 12.56 7.09 50.22
N LEU A 222 12.23 8.07 49.36
CA LEU A 222 12.88 8.23 48.06
C LEU A 222 14.40 8.31 48.17
N ARG A 223 14.92 8.85 49.28
CA ARG A 223 16.37 9.01 49.52
C ARG A 223 17.11 7.68 49.68
N ASP A 224 16.42 6.58 49.93
CA ASP A 224 17.04 5.26 50.10
C ASP A 224 17.44 4.63 48.77
N PHE A 225 16.98 5.20 47.66
CA PHE A 225 17.23 4.69 46.31
C PHE A 225 18.20 5.58 45.53
N TYR A 226 18.97 4.94 44.66
CA TYR A 226 19.72 5.57 43.59
C TYR A 226 19.03 5.26 42.27
N VAL A 227 18.78 6.29 41.45
CA VAL A 227 18.12 6.15 40.16
C VAL A 227 19.15 6.35 39.07
N PHE A 228 19.21 5.41 38.11
CA PHE A 228 20.16 5.46 37.02
C PHE A 228 19.80 6.56 36.02
N GLU A 229 20.82 7.27 35.54
CA GLU A 229 20.67 8.41 34.65
C GLU A 229 20.59 7.99 33.17
N HIS A 230 19.74 8.68 32.40
CA HIS A 230 19.66 8.54 30.95
C HIS A 230 20.53 9.59 30.25
N LYS A 231 21.40 9.14 29.33
CA LYS A 231 22.47 9.94 28.71
C LYS A 231 21.98 11.17 27.93
N GLU A 232 20.81 11.10 27.27
CA GLU A 232 20.30 12.22 26.46
C GLU A 232 19.49 13.24 27.27
N THR A 233 18.99 12.87 28.46
CA THR A 233 18.12 13.75 29.27
C THR A 233 18.85 14.41 30.44
N GLY A 234 20.08 13.97 30.77
CA GLY A 234 20.92 14.59 31.81
C GLY A 234 20.29 14.59 33.21
N THR A 235 19.37 13.66 33.46
CA THR A 235 18.62 13.56 34.70
C THR A 235 19.26 12.56 35.66
N CYS A 236 20.30 12.99 36.38
CA CYS A 236 20.67 12.38 37.67
C CYS A 236 19.82 12.99 38.79
N CYS A 237 19.32 12.12 39.66
CA CYS A 237 19.10 12.47 41.06
C CYS A 237 18.03 13.56 41.31
N TYR A 238 16.75 13.20 41.18
CA TYR A 238 15.56 14.02 41.49
C TYR A 238 15.42 15.35 40.73
N LYS A 239 16.26 15.59 39.72
CA LYS A 239 16.05 16.69 38.78
C LYS A 239 15.03 16.23 37.75
N HIS A 240 13.93 16.96 37.68
CA HIS A 240 12.91 16.76 36.65
C HIS A 240 13.40 17.35 35.33
N LYS A 241 13.18 16.68 34.21
CA LYS A 241 13.34 17.28 32.89
C LYS A 241 12.40 18.51 32.82
N ILE A 242 12.85 19.60 32.21
CA ILE A 242 11.96 20.74 31.94
C ILE A 242 10.75 20.20 31.15
N GLY A 243 9.57 20.21 31.76
CA GLY A 243 8.33 19.70 31.17
C GLY A 243 7.87 18.29 31.59
N PHE A 244 8.70 17.45 32.24
CA PHE A 244 8.27 16.12 32.70
C PHE A 244 8.42 15.95 34.23
N PRO A 245 7.32 15.79 34.99
CA PRO A 245 7.31 15.94 36.44
C PRO A 245 7.69 14.69 37.23
N LEU A 246 8.15 13.60 36.58
CA LEU A 246 8.45 12.33 37.25
C LEU A 246 9.92 11.92 37.11
N ILE A 247 10.40 11.19 38.10
CA ILE A 247 11.70 10.51 38.09
C ILE A 247 11.65 9.43 37.01
N HIS A 248 12.67 9.36 36.15
CA HIS A 248 12.76 8.42 35.03
C HIS A 248 14.21 8.08 34.70
N SER A 249 14.42 6.90 34.11
CA SER A 249 15.72 6.39 33.63
C SER A 249 15.69 6.01 32.14
N THR A 250 14.54 6.18 31.49
CA THR A 250 14.32 5.82 30.08
C THR A 250 13.77 7.03 29.32
N LYS A 251 13.74 6.94 27.99
CA LYS A 251 12.92 7.84 27.16
C LYS A 251 11.45 7.84 27.62
N SER A 252 10.75 8.94 27.36
CA SER A 252 9.30 9.06 27.57
C SER A 252 8.53 8.50 26.38
N TYR A 253 7.37 7.90 26.67
CA TYR A 253 6.48 7.28 25.70
C TYR A 253 5.05 7.77 25.95
N PRO A 254 4.20 7.86 24.92
CA PRO A 254 2.80 8.25 25.09
C PRO A 254 2.06 7.47 26.17
N GLU A 255 1.16 8.15 26.88
CA GLU A 255 0.27 7.56 27.88
C GLU A 255 -0.75 6.57 27.29
N TRP A 256 -1.60 6.04 28.16
CA TRP A 256 -2.74 5.22 27.75
C TRP A 256 -3.66 5.98 26.80
N LEU A 257 -4.38 5.25 25.95
CA LEU A 257 -5.26 5.85 24.97
C LEU A 257 -6.67 5.28 24.95
N PHE A 258 -7.55 6.07 24.37
CA PHE A 258 -8.86 5.68 23.91
C PHE A 258 -8.78 5.41 22.40
N ALA A 259 -9.17 4.22 21.97
CA ALA A 259 -9.10 3.76 20.59
C ALA A 259 -10.42 3.14 20.13
N GLU A 260 -10.62 3.09 18.82
CA GLU A 260 -11.79 2.51 18.16
C GLU A 260 -11.41 1.39 17.21
N SER A 261 -12.36 0.49 17.00
CA SER A 261 -12.30 -0.48 15.90
C SER A 261 -12.33 0.24 14.54
N GLY A 262 -11.51 -0.22 13.59
CA GLY A 262 -11.41 0.38 12.24
C GLY A 262 -12.68 0.33 11.39
N HIS A 263 -13.73 -0.37 11.84
CA HIS A 263 -15.00 -0.50 11.13
C HIS A 263 -16.07 0.54 11.54
N ILE A 264 -15.78 1.40 12.52
CA ILE A 264 -16.74 2.39 13.04
C ILE A 264 -16.77 3.65 12.16
N THR A 265 -17.94 4.29 12.02
CA THR A 265 -18.11 5.49 11.20
C THR A 265 -17.52 6.73 11.89
N ASN A 266 -16.82 7.56 11.12
CA ASN A 266 -16.10 8.76 11.60
C ASN A 266 -16.95 9.83 12.36
N ASP A 267 -18.28 9.74 12.41
CA ASP A 267 -19.12 10.77 13.05
C ASP A 267 -19.16 10.62 14.57
N ILE A 268 -19.40 9.40 15.08
CA ILE A 268 -19.46 9.13 16.53
C ILE A 268 -18.10 9.33 17.18
N SER A 269 -17.03 8.90 16.52
CA SER A 269 -15.64 9.03 16.98
C SER A 269 -15.24 10.49 17.16
N LYS A 270 -15.69 11.37 16.26
CA LYS A 270 -15.50 12.83 16.40
C LYS A 270 -16.24 13.38 17.62
N LYS A 271 -17.49 12.96 17.84
CA LYS A 271 -18.26 13.39 19.03
C LYS A 271 -17.56 12.93 20.31
N ILE A 272 -17.09 11.68 20.37
CA ILE A 272 -16.32 11.14 21.50
C ILE A 272 -15.02 11.92 21.71
N ALA A 273 -14.24 12.14 20.65
CA ALA A 273 -13.00 12.92 20.73
C ALA A 273 -13.22 14.31 21.32
N ILE A 274 -14.26 15.02 20.84
CA ILE A 274 -14.62 16.35 21.33
C ILE A 274 -15.05 16.30 22.79
N ALA A 275 -15.88 15.33 23.19
CA ALA A 275 -16.32 15.17 24.57
C ALA A 275 -15.14 14.89 25.51
N LEU A 276 -14.26 13.94 25.15
CA LEU A 276 -13.07 13.61 25.93
C LEU A 276 -12.12 14.80 26.09
N MET A 277 -11.89 15.59 25.03
CA MET A 277 -11.02 16.78 25.08
C MET A 277 -11.63 17.97 25.82
N LYS A 278 -12.96 18.03 25.94
CA LYS A 278 -13.67 19.04 26.76
C LYS A 278 -13.66 18.71 28.25
N MET A 279 -13.38 17.45 28.62
CA MET A 279 -13.36 17.00 30.00
C MET A 279 -12.32 17.78 30.81
N THR A 280 -12.76 18.41 31.89
CA THR A 280 -11.93 19.16 32.82
C THR A 280 -11.57 18.33 34.06
N SER A 281 -10.52 18.71 34.78
CA SER A 281 -9.99 17.93 35.93
C SER A 281 -10.91 17.88 37.15
N ASP A 282 -11.92 18.75 37.20
CA ASP A 282 -12.95 18.84 38.25
C ASP A 282 -14.17 17.94 37.97
N GLU A 283 -14.27 17.34 36.78
CA GLU A 283 -15.34 16.39 36.48
C GLU A 283 -15.17 15.08 37.25
N GLN A 284 -16.28 14.45 37.64
CA GLN A 284 -16.27 13.20 38.42
C GLN A 284 -15.52 12.06 37.72
N ALA A 285 -15.53 12.05 36.39
CA ALA A 285 -14.73 11.14 35.57
C ALA A 285 -13.22 11.29 35.83
N ALA A 286 -12.72 12.53 35.77
CA ALA A 286 -11.32 12.85 35.98
C ALA A 286 -10.87 12.60 37.43
N ILE A 287 -11.72 12.96 38.40
CA ILE A 287 -11.47 12.74 39.83
C ILE A 287 -11.38 11.24 40.15
N SER A 288 -12.37 10.46 39.74
CA SER A 288 -12.43 9.01 40.01
C SER A 288 -11.30 8.27 39.28
N GLY A 289 -11.03 8.68 38.04
CA GLY A 289 -9.98 8.12 37.22
C GLY A 289 -8.55 8.54 37.61
N LYS A 290 -8.42 9.54 38.50
CA LYS A 290 -7.14 10.17 38.89
C LYS A 290 -6.33 10.65 37.69
N TYR A 291 -6.98 11.36 36.77
CA TYR A 291 -6.35 11.95 35.59
C TYR A 291 -6.86 13.40 35.41
N ILE A 292 -6.19 14.21 34.60
CA ILE A 292 -6.58 15.61 34.34
C ILE A 292 -7.62 15.71 33.23
N GLY A 293 -7.49 14.86 32.23
CA GLY A 293 -8.41 14.79 31.10
C GLY A 293 -7.80 13.99 29.97
N TRP A 294 -8.21 14.30 28.74
CA TRP A 294 -7.71 13.68 27.52
C TRP A 294 -7.22 14.75 26.54
N THR A 295 -6.21 14.43 25.76
CA THR A 295 -5.65 15.30 24.74
C THR A 295 -5.71 14.64 23.35
N ILE A 296 -5.32 15.39 22.33
CA ILE A 296 -5.12 14.87 20.98
C ILE A 296 -4.22 13.62 21.01
N PRO A 297 -4.47 12.63 20.15
CA PRO A 297 -3.70 11.41 20.15
C PRO A 297 -2.23 11.71 19.84
N LEU A 298 -1.33 11.31 20.73
CA LEU A 298 0.11 11.45 20.52
C LEU A 298 0.61 10.48 19.45
N ASN A 299 1.88 10.62 19.09
CA ASN A 299 2.54 9.73 18.14
C ASN A 299 3.06 8.45 18.82
N TYR A 300 2.41 7.31 18.54
CA TYR A 300 2.77 5.99 19.07
C TYR A 300 3.89 5.29 18.27
N GLN A 301 4.45 5.92 17.24
CA GLN A 301 5.56 5.35 16.46
C GLN A 301 6.76 4.96 17.33
N ILE A 302 7.07 5.76 18.35
CA ILE A 302 8.15 5.47 19.29
C ILE A 302 7.94 4.14 20.05
N VAL A 303 6.69 3.72 20.23
CA VAL A 303 6.29 2.44 20.83
C VAL A 303 6.49 1.30 19.83
N HIS A 304 6.07 1.48 18.56
CA HIS A 304 6.40 0.53 17.50
C HIS A 304 7.91 0.30 17.39
N ASP A 305 8.69 1.38 17.39
CA ASP A 305 10.15 1.31 17.26
C ASP A 305 10.76 0.55 18.44
N CYS A 306 10.25 0.78 19.65
CA CYS A 306 10.64 0.02 20.85
C CYS A 306 10.39 -1.48 20.68
N LEU A 307 9.17 -1.86 20.29
CA LEU A 307 8.78 -3.27 20.14
C LEU A 307 9.54 -3.95 18.98
N LYS A 308 9.77 -3.25 17.87
CA LYS A 308 10.58 -3.76 16.75
C LYS A 308 12.03 -3.98 17.16
N GLU A 309 12.63 -3.00 17.84
CA GLU A 309 14.00 -3.12 18.36
C GLU A 309 14.13 -4.29 19.32
N LEU A 310 13.12 -4.55 20.16
CA LEU A 310 13.14 -5.65 21.12
C LEU A 310 12.69 -7.00 20.55
N GLU A 311 12.19 -7.04 19.32
CA GLU A 311 11.49 -8.21 18.76
C GLU A 311 10.38 -8.70 19.70
N ALA A 312 9.55 -7.76 20.18
CA ALA A 312 8.48 -7.98 21.14
C ALA A 312 7.09 -7.69 20.53
N GLY A 313 6.03 -8.14 21.22
CA GLY A 313 4.64 -7.99 20.76
C GLY A 313 4.42 -8.59 19.36
N PRO A 314 3.84 -7.85 18.39
CA PRO A 314 3.55 -8.35 17.05
C PRO A 314 4.82 -8.59 16.20
N TYR A 315 6.00 -8.23 16.71
CA TYR A 315 7.27 -8.28 15.98
C TYR A 315 8.19 -9.44 16.40
N LYS A 316 7.74 -10.34 17.29
CA LYS A 316 8.51 -11.49 17.79
C LYS A 316 9.07 -12.43 16.71
N ASP A 317 8.41 -12.47 15.55
CA ASP A 317 8.75 -13.39 14.46
C ASP A 317 9.16 -12.70 13.15
N ILE A 318 9.32 -11.36 13.14
CA ILE A 318 9.73 -10.62 11.93
C ILE A 318 11.05 -11.17 11.35
N ASN A 319 11.98 -11.59 12.21
CA ASN A 319 13.28 -12.11 11.79
C ASN A 319 13.35 -13.66 11.75
N LYS A 320 12.29 -14.37 12.19
CA LYS A 320 12.25 -15.85 12.22
C LYS A 320 11.61 -16.48 10.98
N THR A 321 10.97 -15.69 10.12
CA THR A 321 10.28 -16.14 8.91
C THR A 321 11.22 -16.41 7.72
N SER A 322 12.42 -16.95 7.95
CA SER A 322 13.43 -16.98 6.88
C SER A 322 13.37 -18.19 5.93
N PHE A 323 12.87 -19.37 6.31
CA PHE A 323 12.77 -20.53 5.39
C PHE A 323 12.05 -21.75 6.01
N ALA A 324 12.34 -22.02 7.29
CA ALA A 324 11.93 -23.26 7.96
C ALA A 324 10.40 -23.37 8.15
N ASN A 325 9.74 -22.27 8.51
CA ASN A 325 8.28 -22.25 8.67
C ASN A 325 7.53 -22.41 7.35
N SER A 326 8.07 -21.89 6.24
CA SER A 326 7.49 -22.09 4.90
C SER A 326 7.54 -23.56 4.47
N ILE A 327 8.61 -24.27 4.80
CA ILE A 327 8.69 -25.72 4.57
C ILE A 327 7.68 -26.46 5.46
N ALA A 328 7.60 -26.14 6.74
CA ALA A 328 6.65 -26.80 7.66
C ALA A 328 5.18 -26.60 7.25
N GLN A 329 4.83 -25.43 6.73
CA GLN A 329 3.46 -25.11 6.32
C GLN A 329 3.09 -25.69 4.95
N TYR A 330 4.05 -25.87 4.04
CA TYR A 330 3.79 -26.27 2.65
C TYR A 330 4.48 -27.58 2.21
N TRP A 331 5.01 -28.40 3.12
CA TRP A 331 5.75 -29.64 2.80
C TRP A 331 4.96 -30.66 1.96
N TYR A 332 3.63 -30.63 2.04
CA TYR A 332 2.75 -31.53 1.29
C TYR A 332 2.69 -31.19 -0.22
N VAL A 333 3.00 -29.96 -0.62
CA VAL A 333 3.00 -29.53 -2.02
C VAL A 333 4.11 -30.22 -2.83
N PRO A 334 5.40 -30.19 -2.42
CA PRO A 334 6.43 -30.93 -3.14
C PRO A 334 6.22 -32.46 -3.04
N LEU A 335 5.72 -32.97 -1.91
CA LEU A 335 5.42 -34.40 -1.77
C LEU A 335 4.34 -34.88 -2.75
N SER A 336 3.24 -34.12 -2.90
CA SER A 336 2.17 -34.45 -3.84
C SER A 336 2.64 -34.37 -5.29
N LEU A 337 3.49 -33.40 -5.65
CA LEU A 337 4.14 -33.32 -6.96
C LEU A 337 5.02 -34.54 -7.25
N ILE A 338 5.84 -34.97 -6.28
CA ILE A 338 6.68 -36.18 -6.42
C ILE A 338 5.82 -37.43 -6.59
N LEU A 339 4.73 -37.56 -5.84
CA LEU A 339 3.82 -38.71 -5.93
C LEU A 339 3.12 -38.79 -7.29
N ILE A 340 2.66 -37.64 -7.82
CA ILE A 340 2.05 -37.54 -9.15
C ILE A 340 3.06 -37.93 -10.22
N ILE A 341 4.29 -37.42 -10.15
CA ILE A 341 5.36 -37.77 -11.09
C ILE A 341 5.67 -39.26 -11.02
N LEU A 342 5.71 -39.86 -9.82
CA LEU A 342 5.98 -41.29 -9.64
C LEU A 342 4.88 -42.16 -10.26
N VAL A 343 3.61 -41.82 -10.04
CA VAL A 343 2.47 -42.55 -10.60
C VAL A 343 2.45 -42.46 -12.12
N ILE A 344 2.65 -41.25 -12.67
CA ILE A 344 2.74 -41.05 -14.12
C ILE A 344 3.88 -41.90 -14.69
N THR A 345 5.04 -41.88 -14.04
CA THR A 345 6.22 -42.63 -14.51
C THR A 345 5.99 -44.14 -14.50
N LEU A 346 5.39 -44.68 -13.42
CA LEU A 346 5.10 -46.12 -13.32
C LEU A 346 4.07 -46.58 -14.34
N VAL A 347 3.03 -45.78 -14.59
CA VAL A 347 2.01 -46.06 -15.60
C VAL A 347 2.62 -46.01 -17.00
N SER A 348 3.45 -45.01 -17.30
CA SER A 348 4.16 -44.90 -18.58
C SER A 348 5.11 -46.08 -18.82
N ILE A 349 5.83 -46.56 -17.80
CA ILE A 349 6.73 -47.71 -17.93
C ILE A 349 5.96 -49.00 -18.22
N LYS A 350 4.83 -49.22 -17.55
CA LYS A 350 4.03 -50.45 -17.72
C LYS A 350 3.31 -50.49 -19.07
N LEU A 351 2.80 -49.35 -19.53
CA LEU A 351 2.19 -49.22 -20.86
C LEU A 351 3.24 -49.42 -21.97
N LYS A 352 4.44 -48.85 -21.80
CA LYS A 352 5.51 -48.98 -22.79
C LYS A 352 5.96 -50.44 -22.96
N LYS A 353 6.22 -51.16 -21.87
CA LYS A 353 6.65 -52.58 -21.94
C LYS A 353 5.62 -53.52 -22.57
N LEU A 354 4.34 -53.30 -22.33
CA LEU A 354 3.28 -54.17 -22.87
C LEU A 354 3.04 -53.91 -24.36
N ASN A 355 3.19 -52.64 -24.79
CA ASN A 355 3.02 -52.22 -26.17
C ASN A 355 4.24 -52.57 -27.04
N ASP A 356 5.45 -52.53 -26.47
CA ASP A 356 6.69 -52.88 -27.18
C ASP A 356 6.74 -54.39 -27.54
N LEU A 357 6.21 -55.27 -26.67
CA LEU A 357 6.31 -56.73 -26.81
C LEU A 357 5.28 -57.34 -27.78
N LEU A 358 4.08 -56.75 -27.86
CA LEU A 358 3.09 -57.08 -28.90
C LEU A 358 3.44 -56.41 -30.24
N GLY A 359 3.98 -55.19 -30.16
CA GLY A 359 4.46 -54.44 -31.31
C GLY A 359 5.57 -55.16 -32.07
N GLU A 360 6.60 -55.70 -31.42
CA GLU A 360 7.75 -56.28 -32.13
C GLU A 360 7.40 -57.47 -33.04
N ASN A 361 6.49 -58.36 -32.63
CA ASN A 361 6.24 -59.59 -33.37
C ASN A 361 5.26 -59.40 -34.55
N GLU A 362 4.23 -58.57 -34.39
CA GLU A 362 3.35 -58.18 -35.50
C GLU A 362 4.02 -57.14 -36.41
N ARG A 363 4.77 -56.19 -35.85
CA ARG A 363 5.51 -55.22 -36.65
C ARG A 363 6.61 -55.87 -37.46
N TYR A 364 7.24 -56.95 -37.05
CA TYR A 364 8.29 -57.55 -37.88
C TYR A 364 7.74 -58.11 -39.22
N VAL A 365 6.60 -58.81 -39.17
CA VAL A 365 6.00 -59.44 -40.35
C VAL A 365 5.18 -58.45 -41.17
N GLN A 366 4.46 -57.52 -40.52
CA GLN A 366 3.78 -56.45 -41.23
C GLN A 366 4.70 -55.31 -41.66
N LEU A 367 5.84 -55.04 -41.01
CA LEU A 367 6.83 -54.10 -41.55
C LEU A 367 7.25 -54.58 -42.93
N VAL A 368 7.59 -55.85 -43.10
CA VAL A 368 8.16 -56.30 -44.37
C VAL A 368 7.13 -56.25 -45.51
N LEU A 369 5.83 -56.43 -45.23
CA LEU A 369 4.77 -56.39 -46.24
C LEU A 369 4.06 -55.02 -46.40
N ASN A 370 4.07 -54.16 -45.37
CA ASN A 370 3.55 -52.78 -45.41
C ASN A 370 4.62 -51.72 -45.71
N LEU A 371 5.92 -52.00 -45.49
CA LEU A 371 6.99 -51.04 -45.85
C LEU A 371 7.22 -50.97 -47.36
N VAL A 372 6.78 -51.96 -48.12
CA VAL A 372 6.79 -51.88 -49.58
C VAL A 372 5.56 -51.05 -49.97
N MET A 373 5.76 -49.81 -50.44
CA MET A 373 4.67 -48.87 -50.81
C MET A 373 4.01 -49.24 -52.14
N THR A 374 3.60 -50.48 -52.27
CA THR A 374 3.04 -51.05 -53.48
C THR A 374 1.98 -52.08 -53.09
N GLY A 375 0.76 -51.91 -53.60
CA GLY A 375 -0.39 -52.77 -53.37
C GLY A 375 -0.17 -54.10 -54.05
N ILE A 376 -0.15 -55.16 -53.27
CA ILE A 376 0.09 -56.53 -53.70
C ILE A 376 -1.20 -57.34 -53.56
N ILE A 377 -1.68 -57.90 -54.67
CA ILE A 377 -2.84 -58.80 -54.71
C ILE A 377 -2.38 -60.18 -55.17
N ILE A 378 -2.90 -61.23 -54.55
CA ILE A 378 -2.67 -62.64 -54.87
C ILE A 378 -3.95 -63.21 -55.44
N LEU A 379 -3.90 -63.67 -56.68
CA LEU A 379 -5.02 -64.15 -57.48
C LEU A 379 -4.90 -65.64 -57.80
N ASP A 380 -6.01 -66.31 -58.07
CA ASP A 380 -6.00 -67.63 -58.71
C ASP A 380 -5.61 -67.50 -60.19
N GLU A 381 -4.73 -68.37 -60.67
CA GLU A 381 -4.17 -68.31 -62.03
C GLU A 381 -5.22 -68.49 -63.14
N LYS A 382 -6.26 -69.30 -62.90
CA LYS A 382 -7.22 -69.66 -63.95
C LYS A 382 -8.49 -68.81 -63.90
N THR A 383 -8.93 -68.44 -62.71
CA THR A 383 -10.18 -67.69 -62.52
C THR A 383 -9.96 -66.19 -62.29
N TYR A 384 -8.73 -65.77 -61.98
CA TYR A 384 -8.39 -64.39 -61.59
C TYR A 384 -9.15 -63.88 -60.36
N GLU A 385 -9.67 -64.80 -59.55
CA GLU A 385 -10.30 -64.48 -58.26
C GLU A 385 -9.24 -64.11 -57.22
N ILE A 386 -9.55 -63.12 -56.40
CA ILE A 386 -8.64 -62.67 -55.36
C ILE A 386 -8.61 -63.68 -54.21
N ILE A 387 -7.44 -64.30 -54.00
CA ILE A 387 -7.20 -65.23 -52.89
C ILE A 387 -6.82 -64.47 -51.63
N ASN A 388 -5.98 -63.45 -51.77
CA ASN A 388 -5.55 -62.58 -50.67
C ASN A 388 -4.94 -61.29 -51.21
N MET A 389 -4.85 -60.24 -50.41
CA MET A 389 -4.11 -59.03 -50.78
C MET A 389 -3.47 -58.41 -49.53
N ASN A 390 -2.40 -57.63 -49.70
CA ASN A 390 -1.85 -56.86 -48.59
C ASN A 390 -2.73 -55.65 -48.30
N HIS A 391 -2.56 -55.11 -47.10
CA HIS A 391 -3.38 -54.01 -46.63
C HIS A 391 -3.35 -52.83 -47.60
N TYR A 392 -2.17 -52.50 -48.12
CA TYR A 392 -2.01 -51.40 -49.04
C TYR A 392 -2.77 -51.60 -50.36
N ALA A 393 -2.94 -52.83 -50.88
CA ALA A 393 -3.80 -53.08 -52.04
C ALA A 393 -5.30 -52.97 -51.71
N ALA A 394 -5.75 -53.48 -50.56
CA ALA A 394 -7.15 -53.39 -50.13
C ALA A 394 -7.55 -51.94 -49.90
N GLU A 395 -6.69 -51.20 -49.19
CA GLU A 395 -6.84 -49.78 -48.90
C GLU A 395 -6.86 -48.96 -50.19
N LEU A 396 -5.96 -49.23 -51.13
CA LEU A 396 -5.96 -48.54 -52.41
C LEU A 396 -7.22 -48.85 -53.24
N ILE A 397 -7.80 -50.05 -53.14
CA ILE A 397 -9.06 -50.44 -53.81
C ILE A 397 -10.30 -50.02 -53.00
N GLY A 398 -10.17 -49.53 -51.75
CA GLY A 398 -11.32 -49.20 -50.91
C GLY A 398 -12.24 -50.40 -50.64
N THR A 399 -11.70 -51.61 -50.75
CA THR A 399 -12.35 -52.84 -50.31
C THR A 399 -11.70 -53.28 -49.01
N THR A 400 -12.34 -54.17 -48.28
CA THR A 400 -11.63 -54.91 -47.25
C THR A 400 -10.93 -56.13 -47.87
N GLU A 401 -9.82 -56.56 -47.26
CA GLU A 401 -9.14 -57.82 -47.63
C GLU A 401 -10.09 -59.04 -47.53
N GLU A 402 -11.22 -58.91 -46.82
CA GLU A 402 -12.21 -59.97 -46.66
C GLU A 402 -13.31 -59.93 -47.72
N GLU A 403 -13.85 -58.76 -48.05
CA GLU A 403 -14.90 -58.60 -49.08
C GLU A 403 -14.39 -58.82 -50.50
N SER A 404 -13.11 -58.53 -50.71
CA SER A 404 -12.46 -58.74 -52.00
C SER A 404 -12.14 -60.20 -52.28
N LYS A 405 -12.02 -61.05 -51.26
CA LYS A 405 -11.69 -62.47 -51.43
C LYS A 405 -12.77 -63.21 -52.20
N GLY A 406 -12.37 -63.89 -53.27
CA GLY A 406 -13.26 -64.62 -54.18
C GLY A 406 -13.92 -63.75 -55.25
N THR A 407 -13.65 -62.44 -55.29
CA THR A 407 -14.11 -61.56 -56.37
C THR A 407 -13.09 -61.49 -57.51
N ILE A 408 -13.54 -61.19 -58.73
CA ILE A 408 -12.65 -61.09 -59.91
C ILE A 408 -11.94 -59.74 -59.90
N CYS A 409 -10.61 -59.76 -59.97
CA CYS A 409 -9.75 -58.57 -59.85
C CYS A 409 -10.02 -57.48 -60.91
N ASN A 410 -10.48 -57.87 -62.11
CA ASN A 410 -10.74 -56.94 -63.23
C ASN A 410 -11.92 -55.98 -62.98
N ASN A 411 -12.68 -56.16 -61.90
CA ASN A 411 -13.73 -55.22 -61.50
C ASN A 411 -13.19 -53.95 -60.83
N PHE A 412 -11.93 -53.97 -60.38
CA PHE A 412 -11.31 -52.86 -59.63
C PHE A 412 -10.21 -52.15 -60.42
N ILE A 413 -9.53 -52.82 -61.34
CA ILE A 413 -8.40 -52.26 -62.11
C ILE A 413 -8.73 -52.25 -63.60
N TYR A 414 -8.88 -51.05 -64.20
CA TYR A 414 -9.24 -50.89 -65.63
C TYR A 414 -8.03 -50.45 -66.48
N HIS A 415 -7.89 -51.05 -67.67
CA HIS A 415 -7.09 -50.49 -68.77
C HIS A 415 -7.96 -49.56 -69.62
N ALA A 416 -7.45 -48.36 -69.91
CA ALA A 416 -8.24 -47.35 -70.62
C ALA A 416 -8.44 -47.63 -72.13
N GLN A 417 -7.89 -48.71 -72.72
CA GLN A 417 -8.18 -49.11 -74.11
C GLN A 417 -7.69 -50.53 -74.45
N SER A 418 -8.50 -51.25 -75.25
CA SER A 418 -8.21 -52.48 -76.04
C SER A 418 -8.55 -53.86 -75.45
N GLU A 419 -9.58 -54.48 -76.03
CA GLU A 419 -9.75 -55.95 -76.10
C GLU A 419 -8.54 -56.57 -76.85
N ASN A 420 -7.99 -57.69 -76.35
CA ASN A 420 -6.91 -58.51 -76.92
C ASN A 420 -5.48 -57.91 -77.02
N SER A 421 -4.65 -58.11 -75.98
CA SER A 421 -3.20 -58.36 -76.13
C SER A 421 -2.58 -58.94 -74.84
N PRO A 422 -1.60 -59.88 -74.89
CA PRO A 422 -0.96 -60.42 -73.71
C PRO A 422 0.22 -59.54 -73.26
N ILE A 423 0.19 -59.15 -71.97
CA ILE A 423 1.32 -58.70 -71.13
C ILE A 423 2.25 -57.66 -71.81
N ASP A 424 1.93 -56.38 -71.64
CA ASP A 424 2.87 -55.26 -71.81
C ASP A 424 3.02 -54.54 -70.45
N ASP A 425 4.27 -54.43 -69.97
CA ASP A 425 4.61 -53.96 -68.63
C ASP A 425 4.70 -52.42 -68.60
N GLY A 426 4.00 -51.77 -67.66
CA GLY A 426 4.26 -50.37 -67.26
C GLY A 426 3.25 -49.29 -67.69
N LEU A 427 1.99 -49.63 -67.97
CA LEU A 427 0.96 -48.63 -68.33
C LEU A 427 0.32 -47.95 -67.09
N GLU A 428 0.27 -46.61 -67.10
CA GLU A 428 -0.51 -45.79 -66.17
C GLU A 428 -2.00 -46.15 -66.23
N CYS A 429 -2.58 -46.47 -65.08
CA CYS A 429 -3.95 -46.96 -64.97
C CYS A 429 -4.73 -46.21 -63.89
N LYS A 430 -6.06 -46.34 -63.93
CA LYS A 430 -6.94 -45.85 -62.87
C LYS A 430 -7.45 -47.04 -62.08
N LEU A 431 -7.22 -46.99 -60.77
CA LEU A 431 -7.79 -47.91 -59.81
C LEU A 431 -9.16 -47.38 -59.41
N LEU A 432 -10.21 -48.16 -59.63
CA LEU A 432 -11.56 -47.85 -59.19
C LEU A 432 -11.78 -48.50 -57.83
N ARG A 433 -12.02 -47.67 -56.83
CA ARG A 433 -12.35 -48.12 -55.50
C ARG A 433 -13.78 -48.63 -55.43
N VAL A 434 -14.07 -49.52 -54.47
CA VAL A 434 -15.42 -50.10 -54.27
C VAL A 434 -16.47 -49.04 -53.98
N ASP A 435 -16.07 -47.97 -53.31
CA ASP A 435 -16.91 -46.80 -53.05
C ASP A 435 -17.19 -45.94 -54.31
N GLY A 436 -16.60 -46.30 -55.45
CA GLY A 436 -16.74 -45.63 -56.75
C GLY A 436 -15.70 -44.55 -57.04
N SER A 437 -14.78 -44.24 -56.11
CA SER A 437 -13.74 -43.23 -56.30
C SER A 437 -12.56 -43.77 -57.14
N GLN A 438 -11.84 -42.89 -57.86
CA GLN A 438 -10.72 -43.30 -58.71
C GLN A 438 -9.40 -42.74 -58.19
N ILE A 439 -8.37 -43.57 -58.12
CA ILE A 439 -6.99 -43.15 -57.83
C ILE A 439 -6.05 -43.54 -58.97
N GLN A 440 -4.99 -42.77 -59.18
CA GLN A 440 -4.04 -42.98 -60.28
C GLN A 440 -2.91 -43.92 -59.82
N ILE A 441 -2.70 -45.00 -60.57
CA ILE A 441 -1.75 -46.07 -60.20
C ILE A 441 -0.86 -46.51 -61.37
N ILE A 442 0.28 -47.09 -61.03
CA ILE A 442 1.20 -47.78 -61.97
C ILE A 442 1.33 -49.24 -61.52
N ARG A 443 1.24 -50.22 -62.45
CA ARG A 443 1.07 -51.66 -62.14
C ARG A 443 2.06 -52.60 -62.88
N THR A 444 2.38 -53.74 -62.25
CA THR A 444 3.17 -54.91 -62.76
C THR A 444 2.59 -56.26 -62.24
N SER A 445 2.84 -57.42 -62.87
CA SER A 445 2.32 -58.74 -62.38
C SER A 445 3.22 -59.96 -62.65
N VAL A 446 3.24 -60.96 -61.74
CA VAL A 446 4.14 -62.15 -61.74
C VAL A 446 3.44 -63.44 -61.23
N LEU A 447 3.75 -64.64 -61.74
CA LEU A 447 3.16 -65.93 -61.31
C LEU A 447 3.97 -66.65 -60.20
N ALA A 448 3.33 -67.21 -59.16
CA ALA A 448 3.96 -67.87 -57.98
C ALA A 448 3.19 -69.10 -57.43
N THR A 449 3.76 -69.87 -56.49
CA THR A 449 3.07 -71.01 -55.82
C THR A 449 3.06 -70.86 -54.30
N LEU A 450 1.88 -70.74 -53.68
CA LEU A 450 1.69 -70.59 -52.21
C LEU A 450 0.90 -71.77 -51.65
N LYS A 451 1.37 -72.38 -50.56
CA LYS A 451 0.76 -73.57 -49.90
C LYS A 451 0.30 -74.66 -50.89
N LYS A 452 1.12 -74.96 -51.92
CA LYS A 452 0.88 -75.95 -53.00
C LYS A 452 -0.20 -75.59 -54.05
N ARG A 453 -0.60 -74.32 -54.19
CA ARG A 453 -1.47 -73.81 -55.27
C ARG A 453 -0.75 -72.77 -56.12
N LYS A 454 -0.97 -72.78 -57.45
CA LYS A 454 -0.45 -71.74 -58.37
C LYS A 454 -1.32 -70.48 -58.30
N CYS A 455 -0.70 -69.32 -58.17
CA CYS A 455 -1.34 -68.02 -57.96
C CYS A 455 -0.63 -66.94 -58.78
N LEU A 456 -1.34 -65.90 -59.23
CA LEU A 456 -0.77 -64.72 -59.87
C LEU A 456 -0.67 -63.58 -58.83
N ILE A 457 0.52 -63.03 -58.62
CA ILE A 457 0.79 -61.90 -57.72
C ILE A 457 0.90 -60.62 -58.54
N VAL A 458 0.02 -59.67 -58.28
CA VAL A 458 -0.05 -58.37 -58.95
C VAL A 458 0.43 -57.29 -58.00
N ASN A 459 1.28 -56.37 -58.47
CA ASN A 459 1.77 -55.23 -57.70
C ASN A 459 1.44 -53.88 -58.36
N PHE A 460 1.03 -52.87 -57.62
CA PHE A 460 0.74 -51.51 -58.13
C PHE A 460 0.92 -50.42 -57.07
N PHE A 461 1.29 -49.19 -57.40
CA PHE A 461 1.45 -48.13 -56.37
C PHE A 461 0.76 -46.82 -56.72
N ASP A 462 0.41 -46.08 -55.67
CA ASP A 462 -0.36 -44.84 -55.71
C ASP A 462 0.52 -43.64 -56.04
N ALA A 463 0.16 -42.86 -57.06
CA ALA A 463 0.84 -41.62 -57.42
C ALA A 463 0.35 -40.38 -56.60
N THR A 464 -0.61 -40.55 -55.69
CA THR A 464 -1.20 -39.47 -54.85
C THR A 464 -0.24 -38.83 -53.82
N PRO A 465 0.73 -39.53 -53.18
CA PRO A 465 1.63 -38.93 -52.17
C PRO A 465 2.44 -37.72 -52.66
N LEU A 466 2.77 -37.66 -53.95
CA LEU A 466 3.45 -36.52 -54.57
C LEU A 466 2.60 -35.24 -54.50
N LYS A 467 1.27 -35.37 -54.65
CA LYS A 467 0.32 -34.25 -54.47
C LYS A 467 0.05 -33.92 -53.02
N ASN A 468 0.11 -34.89 -52.11
CA ASN A 468 -0.05 -34.65 -50.67
C ASN A 468 1.15 -33.89 -50.07
N ALA A 469 2.36 -34.10 -50.61
CA ALA A 469 3.55 -33.32 -50.24
C ALA A 469 3.40 -31.83 -50.62
N GLU A 470 2.82 -31.53 -51.80
CA GLU A 470 2.48 -30.14 -52.20
C GLU A 470 1.42 -29.53 -51.27
N SER A 471 0.42 -30.31 -50.85
CA SER A 471 -0.62 -29.85 -49.91
C SER A 471 -0.08 -29.61 -48.49
N ALA A 472 0.81 -30.49 -48.00
CA ALA A 472 1.47 -30.34 -46.70
C ALA A 472 2.41 -29.13 -46.65
N LEU A 473 3.12 -28.85 -47.76
CA LEU A 473 3.91 -27.63 -47.91
C LEU A 473 3.01 -26.38 -47.79
N LYS A 474 1.87 -26.38 -48.48
CA LYS A 474 0.87 -25.30 -48.40
C LYS A 474 0.29 -25.12 -47.00
N GLN A 475 0.08 -26.21 -46.24
CA GLN A 475 -0.42 -26.16 -44.86
C GLN A 475 0.63 -25.63 -43.86
N SER A 476 1.89 -26.02 -44.02
CA SER A 476 3.01 -25.48 -43.22
C SER A 476 3.24 -23.99 -43.49
N GLU A 477 3.14 -23.57 -44.76
CA GLU A 477 3.21 -22.16 -45.17
C GLU A 477 2.08 -21.35 -44.54
N THR A 478 0.84 -21.86 -44.59
CA THR A 478 -0.32 -21.23 -43.94
C THR A 478 -0.11 -21.11 -42.42
N LYS A 479 0.35 -22.17 -41.76
CA LYS A 479 0.60 -22.17 -40.30
C LYS A 479 1.67 -21.14 -39.89
N PHE A 480 2.77 -21.07 -40.63
CA PHE A 480 3.83 -20.09 -40.40
C PHE A 480 3.31 -18.66 -40.58
N ARG A 481 2.57 -18.42 -41.67
CA ARG A 481 1.98 -17.10 -41.96
C ARG A 481 1.01 -16.66 -40.85
N THR A 482 0.15 -17.55 -40.37
CA THR A 482 -0.77 -17.24 -39.27
C THR A 482 -0.05 -16.87 -37.98
N LEU A 483 1.01 -17.58 -37.58
CA LEU A 483 1.77 -17.26 -36.36
C LEU A 483 2.54 -15.93 -36.48
N TYR A 484 3.08 -15.67 -37.67
CA TYR A 484 3.78 -14.43 -37.98
C TYR A 484 2.83 -13.22 -37.96
N ASP A 485 1.59 -13.38 -38.43
CA ASP A 485 0.59 -12.32 -38.46
C ASP A 485 -0.22 -12.19 -37.16
N SER A 486 -0.26 -13.21 -36.29
CA SER A 486 -1.04 -13.19 -35.04
C SER A 486 -0.35 -12.52 -33.85
N THR A 487 0.93 -12.20 -33.94
CA THR A 487 1.66 -11.47 -32.87
C THR A 487 1.27 -10.00 -32.89
N SER A 488 1.09 -9.42 -31.70
CA SER A 488 0.78 -7.99 -31.53
C SER A 488 2.00 -7.09 -31.72
N ASP A 489 3.20 -7.62 -31.51
CA ASP A 489 4.44 -6.88 -31.73
C ASP A 489 4.73 -6.79 -33.24
N ALA A 490 5.25 -5.64 -33.68
CA ALA A 490 5.68 -5.47 -35.06
C ALA A 490 6.95 -6.30 -35.30
N VAL A 491 6.90 -7.19 -36.29
CA VAL A 491 8.02 -8.04 -36.67
C VAL A 491 8.42 -7.75 -38.11
N MET A 492 9.68 -7.41 -38.30
CA MET A 492 10.25 -7.08 -39.60
C MET A 492 11.61 -7.76 -39.78
N ILE A 493 11.90 -8.16 -41.00
CA ILE A 493 13.18 -8.73 -41.39
C ILE A 493 13.84 -7.69 -42.30
N SER A 494 15.09 -7.33 -42.01
CA SER A 494 15.88 -6.41 -42.82
C SER A 494 17.26 -6.95 -43.12
N ASP A 495 17.86 -6.47 -44.20
CA ASP A 495 19.31 -6.53 -44.38
C ASP A 495 19.96 -5.25 -43.81
N ASP A 496 21.17 -4.93 -44.27
CA ASP A 496 21.93 -3.75 -43.86
C ASP A 496 21.41 -2.43 -44.46
N LYS A 497 20.42 -2.47 -45.35
CA LYS A 497 19.96 -1.31 -46.14
C LYS A 497 18.45 -1.13 -46.18
N THR A 498 17.66 -2.20 -46.19
CA THR A 498 16.21 -2.13 -46.41
C THR A 498 15.47 -3.26 -45.68
N PHE A 499 14.17 -3.05 -45.42
CA PHE A 499 13.30 -4.12 -44.96
C PHE A 499 12.99 -5.11 -46.10
N LEU A 500 13.11 -6.40 -45.82
CA LEU A 500 12.87 -7.50 -46.74
C LEU A 500 11.44 -8.04 -46.63
N ASP A 501 10.90 -8.11 -45.42
CA ASP A 501 9.55 -8.58 -45.13
C ASP A 501 9.06 -8.03 -43.78
N CYS A 502 7.75 -7.97 -43.56
CA CYS A 502 7.13 -7.58 -42.28
C CYS A 502 5.77 -8.24 -42.08
N ASN A 503 5.34 -8.37 -40.82
CA ASN A 503 4.01 -8.90 -40.49
C ASN A 503 2.93 -7.81 -40.53
N GLN A 504 1.67 -8.24 -40.40
CA GLN A 504 0.53 -7.30 -40.39
C GLN A 504 0.61 -6.27 -39.25
N ALA A 505 1.05 -6.66 -38.04
CA ALA A 505 1.18 -5.72 -36.92
C ALA A 505 2.18 -4.58 -37.20
N THR A 506 3.18 -4.80 -38.06
CA THR A 506 4.08 -3.73 -38.52
C THR A 506 3.34 -2.70 -39.37
N LEU A 507 2.49 -3.14 -40.29
CA LEU A 507 1.69 -2.24 -41.12
C LEU A 507 0.72 -1.42 -40.27
N ASP A 508 0.06 -2.06 -39.30
CA ASP A 508 -0.88 -1.41 -38.39
C ASP A 508 -0.18 -0.40 -37.46
N MET A 509 0.97 -0.76 -36.90
CA MET A 509 1.74 0.09 -35.96
C MET A 509 2.39 1.29 -36.66
N PHE A 510 2.90 1.12 -37.88
CA PHE A 510 3.58 2.19 -38.62
C PHE A 510 2.67 2.93 -39.61
N GLY A 511 1.47 2.41 -39.88
CA GLY A 511 0.45 3.04 -40.72
C GLY A 511 0.65 2.89 -42.23
N TYR A 512 1.22 1.77 -42.67
CA TYR A 512 1.48 1.48 -44.10
C TYR A 512 0.42 0.55 -44.67
N ASP A 513 0.06 0.73 -45.95
CA ASP A 513 -1.04 -0.03 -46.57
C ASP A 513 -0.60 -1.38 -47.15
N SER A 514 0.71 -1.57 -47.34
CA SER A 514 1.25 -2.83 -47.86
C SER A 514 2.71 -3.06 -47.47
N VAL A 515 3.10 -4.33 -47.36
CA VAL A 515 4.50 -4.76 -47.14
C VAL A 515 5.43 -4.15 -48.19
N LYS A 516 5.00 -4.09 -49.46
CA LYS A 516 5.81 -3.55 -50.56
C LYS A 516 6.12 -2.06 -50.39
N GLU A 517 5.20 -1.29 -49.81
CA GLU A 517 5.44 0.12 -49.51
C GLU A 517 6.38 0.27 -48.31
N PHE A 518 6.17 -0.50 -47.25
CA PHE A 518 7.02 -0.50 -46.06
C PHE A 518 8.47 -0.89 -46.38
N CYS A 519 8.67 -1.92 -47.22
CA CYS A 519 9.98 -2.45 -47.63
C CYS A 519 10.85 -1.48 -48.45
N GLN A 520 10.31 -0.35 -48.91
CA GLN A 520 11.10 0.68 -49.60
C GLN A 520 11.88 1.58 -48.64
N ASN A 521 11.55 1.52 -47.34
CA ASN A 521 12.15 2.36 -46.32
C ASN A 521 13.43 1.72 -45.75
N HIS A 522 14.41 2.55 -45.43
CA HIS A 522 15.49 2.20 -44.52
C HIS A 522 14.95 2.21 -43.08
N PRO A 523 15.51 1.42 -42.14
CA PRO A 523 15.08 1.44 -40.73
C PRO A 523 15.08 2.83 -40.05
N SER A 524 15.89 3.77 -40.54
CA SER A 524 15.90 5.15 -40.06
C SER A 524 14.74 6.01 -40.59
N ASP A 525 14.13 5.65 -41.72
CA ASP A 525 13.11 6.48 -42.38
C ASP A 525 11.78 6.43 -41.62
N VAL A 526 11.55 5.33 -40.87
CA VAL A 526 10.44 5.12 -39.93
C VAL A 526 10.73 5.65 -38.52
N SER A 527 11.66 6.61 -38.42
CA SER A 527 12.09 7.27 -37.19
C SER A 527 12.09 8.80 -37.38
N PRO A 528 12.12 9.60 -36.29
CA PRO A 528 12.39 11.04 -36.38
C PRO A 528 13.83 11.33 -36.83
N GLU A 529 14.14 12.57 -37.16
CA GLU A 529 15.51 12.96 -37.58
C GLU A 529 16.53 12.75 -36.45
N PHE A 530 16.14 13.08 -35.21
CA PHE A 530 16.97 12.90 -34.02
C PHE A 530 16.22 12.05 -32.99
N GLN A 531 16.96 11.21 -32.28
CA GLN A 531 16.47 10.48 -31.12
C GLN A 531 16.45 11.37 -29.87
N PRO A 532 15.72 11.01 -28.79
CA PRO A 532 15.63 11.83 -27.58
C PRO A 532 16.96 12.17 -26.90
N ASP A 533 18.02 11.39 -27.18
CA ASP A 533 19.39 11.65 -26.71
C ASP A 533 20.16 12.67 -27.58
N GLY A 534 19.51 13.23 -28.60
CA GLY A 534 20.05 14.22 -29.51
C GLY A 534 20.88 13.65 -30.66
N ARG A 535 21.02 12.33 -30.77
CA ARG A 535 21.78 11.70 -31.87
C ARG A 535 20.93 11.55 -33.14
N ASP A 536 21.57 11.65 -34.28
CA ASP A 536 20.96 11.37 -35.58
C ASP A 536 20.49 9.91 -35.65
N SER A 537 19.23 9.71 -36.06
CA SER A 537 18.60 8.39 -36.09
C SER A 537 19.27 7.44 -37.08
N LYS A 538 19.81 7.95 -38.19
CA LYS A 538 20.41 7.12 -39.24
C LYS A 538 21.73 6.50 -38.80
N SER A 539 22.63 7.31 -38.26
CA SER A 539 23.90 6.86 -37.68
C SER A 539 23.68 5.90 -36.51
N SER A 540 22.74 6.23 -35.62
CA SER A 540 22.40 5.41 -34.46
C SER A 540 21.78 4.07 -34.87
N ALA A 541 20.84 4.03 -35.81
CA ALA A 541 20.24 2.78 -36.30
C ALA A 541 21.29 1.85 -36.92
N ASN A 542 22.17 2.38 -37.76
CA ASN A 542 23.26 1.62 -38.38
C ASN A 542 24.23 1.02 -37.36
N GLU A 543 24.57 1.78 -36.31
CA GLU A 543 25.38 1.28 -35.20
C GLU A 543 24.69 0.11 -34.48
N LYS A 544 23.39 0.25 -34.18
CA LYS A 544 22.61 -0.80 -33.49
C LYS A 544 22.49 -2.07 -34.33
N ILE A 545 22.25 -1.95 -35.63
CA ILE A 545 22.16 -3.07 -36.59
C ILE A 545 23.51 -3.77 -36.70
N LYS A 546 24.61 -3.01 -36.86
CA LYS A 546 25.97 -3.56 -36.95
C LYS A 546 26.34 -4.31 -35.66
N LYS A 547 25.95 -3.79 -34.51
CA LYS A 547 26.15 -4.45 -33.21
C LYS A 547 25.37 -5.76 -33.14
N ALA A 548 24.09 -5.78 -33.52
CA ALA A 548 23.31 -7.02 -33.56
C ALA A 548 23.90 -8.07 -34.52
N LEU A 549 24.39 -7.63 -35.68
CA LEU A 549 25.08 -8.51 -36.64
C LEU A 549 26.42 -9.05 -36.10
N ALA A 550 27.12 -8.32 -35.23
CA ALA A 550 28.35 -8.79 -34.60
C ALA A 550 28.08 -9.71 -33.41
N ASP A 551 27.22 -9.26 -32.49
CA ASP A 551 27.00 -9.86 -31.17
C ASP A 551 25.86 -10.90 -31.16
N GLY A 552 25.11 -11.02 -32.25
CA GLY A 552 23.96 -11.92 -32.41
C GLY A 552 22.62 -11.30 -32.03
N SER A 553 22.59 -10.33 -31.11
CA SER A 553 21.39 -9.59 -30.73
C SER A 553 21.69 -8.19 -30.18
N ASN A 554 20.70 -7.31 -30.15
CA ASN A 554 20.81 -5.99 -29.53
C ASN A 554 19.43 -5.48 -29.08
N PHE A 555 19.33 -4.97 -27.86
CA PHE A 555 18.08 -4.47 -27.27
C PHE A 555 18.23 -3.01 -26.84
N PHE A 556 17.26 -2.17 -27.17
CA PHE A 556 17.29 -0.74 -26.87
C PHE A 556 15.91 -0.07 -26.98
N ASP A 557 15.74 1.03 -26.24
CA ASP A 557 14.64 1.97 -26.45
C ASP A 557 14.86 2.78 -27.72
N TRP A 558 13.77 3.06 -28.43
CA TRP A 558 13.80 3.81 -29.67
C TRP A 558 12.53 4.64 -29.86
N THR A 559 12.64 5.81 -30.47
CA THR A 559 11.49 6.58 -30.93
C THR A 559 11.26 6.30 -32.40
N HIS A 560 10.07 5.77 -32.72
CA HIS A 560 9.61 5.57 -34.08
C HIS A 560 8.60 6.64 -34.50
N LYS A 561 8.38 6.72 -35.80
CA LYS A 561 7.47 7.69 -36.41
C LYS A 561 6.49 6.95 -37.31
N HIS A 562 5.20 7.15 -37.06
CA HIS A 562 4.11 6.65 -37.87
C HIS A 562 4.05 7.41 -39.22
N LYS A 563 3.48 6.81 -40.28
CA LYS A 563 3.39 7.41 -41.64
C LYS A 563 2.75 8.81 -41.65
N ASN A 564 1.83 9.08 -40.73
CA ASN A 564 1.18 10.39 -40.55
C ASN A 564 2.06 11.44 -39.83
N GLY A 565 3.29 11.10 -39.45
CA GLY A 565 4.24 11.97 -38.74
C GLY A 565 4.19 11.89 -37.21
N LYS A 566 3.25 11.16 -36.61
CA LYS A 566 3.17 11.01 -35.15
C LYS A 566 4.33 10.16 -34.63
N GLU A 567 5.08 10.68 -33.68
CA GLU A 567 6.13 9.95 -32.97
C GLU A 567 5.54 9.10 -31.84
N PHE A 568 6.14 7.93 -31.60
CA PHE A 568 5.75 7.02 -30.54
C PHE A 568 6.97 6.27 -29.99
N SER A 569 6.91 5.94 -28.70
CA SER A 569 8.02 5.31 -28.00
C SER A 569 7.95 3.80 -28.09
N THR A 570 9.09 3.17 -28.35
CA THR A 570 9.16 1.72 -28.57
C THR A 570 10.35 1.07 -27.85
N GLU A 571 10.20 -0.23 -27.58
CA GLU A 571 11.31 -1.14 -27.27
C GLU A 571 11.63 -1.96 -28.53
N VAL A 572 12.90 -2.02 -28.89
CA VAL A 572 13.37 -2.71 -30.10
C VAL A 572 14.35 -3.83 -29.71
N LEU A 573 14.04 -5.04 -30.15
CA LEU A 573 14.93 -6.20 -30.10
C LEU A 573 15.36 -6.60 -31.50
N LEU A 574 16.67 -6.55 -31.76
CA LEU A 574 17.29 -7.02 -33.00
C LEU A 574 17.91 -8.41 -32.77
N ASN A 575 17.61 -9.37 -33.64
CA ASN A 575 18.23 -10.71 -33.65
C ASN A 575 18.81 -11.04 -35.03
N ALA A 576 20.07 -11.43 -35.09
CA ALA A 576 20.75 -11.77 -36.34
C ALA A 576 20.65 -13.28 -36.65
N PHE A 577 20.27 -13.63 -37.87
CA PHE A 577 20.20 -15.02 -38.34
C PHE A 577 20.58 -15.15 -39.82
N MET A 578 20.74 -16.39 -40.29
CA MET A 578 21.09 -16.69 -41.69
C MET A 578 19.83 -17.02 -42.49
N LEU A 579 19.59 -16.28 -43.57
CA LEU A 579 18.51 -16.52 -44.52
C LEU A 579 19.11 -16.58 -45.94
N ASN A 580 18.94 -17.70 -46.64
CA ASN A 580 19.50 -17.92 -47.99
C ASN A 580 21.00 -17.58 -48.12
N ASN A 581 21.81 -18.03 -47.15
CA ASN A 581 23.25 -17.72 -47.03
C ASN A 581 23.61 -16.23 -46.86
N LYS A 582 22.65 -15.36 -46.51
CA LYS A 582 22.90 -13.97 -46.13
C LYS A 582 22.55 -13.75 -44.67
N LYS A 583 23.37 -12.95 -43.99
CA LYS A 583 23.11 -12.55 -42.60
C LYS A 583 22.09 -11.40 -42.61
N VAL A 584 20.94 -11.63 -41.99
CA VAL A 584 19.84 -10.66 -41.89
C VAL A 584 19.50 -10.43 -40.43
N VAL A 585 18.74 -9.38 -40.14
CA VAL A 585 18.28 -9.04 -38.80
C VAL A 585 16.76 -9.09 -38.75
N GLN A 586 16.21 -9.79 -37.77
CA GLN A 586 14.82 -9.66 -37.37
C GLN A 586 14.74 -8.58 -36.31
N ALA A 587 13.91 -7.56 -36.53
CA ALA A 587 13.53 -6.62 -35.49
C ALA A 587 12.14 -6.96 -34.96
N VAL A 588 12.02 -7.02 -33.63
CA VAL A 588 10.77 -7.07 -32.90
C VAL A 588 10.61 -5.72 -32.21
N VAL A 589 9.54 -5.00 -32.55
CA VAL A 589 9.26 -3.66 -32.07
C VAL A 589 7.96 -3.67 -31.29
N ARG A 590 8.01 -3.20 -30.05
CA ARG A 590 6.86 -3.09 -29.16
C ARG A 590 6.58 -1.63 -28.84
N ASP A 591 5.33 -1.20 -29.03
CA ASP A 591 4.88 0.12 -28.59
C ASP A 591 4.77 0.17 -27.07
N ILE A 592 5.45 1.12 -26.44
CA ILE A 592 5.46 1.35 -24.99
C ILE A 592 4.90 2.74 -24.62
N SER A 593 4.24 3.42 -25.55
CA SER A 593 3.74 4.78 -25.36
C SER A 593 2.74 4.87 -24.20
N GLU A 594 1.80 3.91 -24.09
CA GLU A 594 0.85 3.85 -22.98
C GLU A 594 1.55 3.59 -21.64
N ARG A 595 2.54 2.69 -21.63
CA ARG A 595 3.32 2.38 -20.42
C ARG A 595 4.09 3.61 -19.92
N LYS A 596 4.78 4.33 -20.81
CA LYS A 596 5.52 5.55 -20.46
C LYS A 596 4.59 6.67 -19.97
N ALA A 597 3.42 6.84 -20.58
CA ALA A 597 2.42 7.81 -20.12
C ALA A 597 1.93 7.51 -18.70
N ASN A 598 1.64 6.24 -18.40
CA ASN A 598 1.19 5.81 -17.07
C ASN A 598 2.30 5.96 -16.01
N GLU A 599 3.55 5.71 -16.36
CA GLU A 599 4.69 5.92 -15.48
C GLU A 599 4.90 7.41 -15.16
N GLU A 600 4.76 8.30 -16.14
CA GLU A 600 4.86 9.76 -15.95
C GLU A 600 3.70 10.32 -15.11
N GLU A 601 2.46 9.88 -15.36
CA GLU A 601 1.29 10.24 -14.56
C GLU A 601 1.48 9.82 -13.09
N LYS A 602 2.00 8.62 -12.85
CA LYS A 602 2.30 8.13 -11.50
C LYS A 602 3.36 8.99 -10.81
N GLU A 603 4.41 9.41 -11.51
CA GLU A 603 5.41 10.32 -10.92
C GLU A 603 4.83 11.68 -10.54
N ILE A 604 3.96 12.25 -11.39
CA ILE A 604 3.28 13.52 -11.11
C ILE A 604 2.40 13.38 -9.85
N LEU A 605 1.63 12.28 -9.76
CA LEU A 605 0.77 12.01 -8.61
C LEU A 605 1.57 11.84 -7.31
N ILE A 606 2.71 11.13 -7.36
CA ILE A 606 3.61 10.96 -6.21
C ILE A 606 4.19 12.32 -5.76
N ARG A 607 4.58 13.19 -6.70
CA ARG A 607 5.06 14.54 -6.36
C ARG A 607 3.96 15.38 -5.69
N GLN A 608 2.71 15.28 -6.18
CA GLN A 608 1.56 15.96 -5.58
C GLN A 608 1.28 15.47 -4.16
N LEU A 609 1.29 14.15 -3.95
CA LEU A 609 1.12 13.55 -2.61
C LEU A 609 2.20 14.00 -1.64
N HIS A 610 3.48 13.98 -2.04
CA HIS A 610 4.57 14.45 -1.19
C HIS A 610 4.46 15.94 -0.83
N GLN A 611 3.90 16.77 -1.72
CA GLN A 611 3.66 18.17 -1.45
C GLN A 611 2.46 18.37 -0.50
N SER A 612 1.40 17.57 -0.66
CA SER A 612 0.25 17.53 0.24
C SER A 612 0.66 17.08 1.65
N ASP A 613 1.45 16.02 1.79
CA ASP A 613 1.92 15.50 3.07
C ASP A 613 2.79 16.52 3.82
N LYS A 614 3.65 17.25 3.11
CA LYS A 614 4.45 18.33 3.69
C LYS A 614 3.58 19.48 4.19
N MET A 615 2.53 19.85 3.46
CA MET A 615 1.61 20.93 3.87
C MET A 615 0.76 20.51 5.07
N ALA A 616 0.21 19.29 5.07
CA ALA A 616 -0.53 18.74 6.20
C ALA A 616 0.32 18.65 7.47
N SER A 617 1.60 18.26 7.34
CA SER A 617 2.56 18.22 8.44
C SER A 617 2.86 19.61 9.02
N ILE A 618 3.03 20.62 8.16
CA ILE A 618 3.19 22.03 8.59
C ILE A 618 1.91 22.53 9.27
N GLY A 619 0.74 22.17 8.75
CA GLY A 619 -0.57 22.56 9.31
C GLY A 619 -0.82 21.99 10.72
N GLN A 620 -0.51 20.71 10.95
CA GLN A 620 -0.66 20.09 12.28
C GLN A 620 0.33 20.66 13.30
N LEU A 621 1.59 20.85 12.93
CA LEU A 621 2.61 21.40 13.83
C LEU A 621 2.35 22.87 14.15
N ALA A 622 1.91 23.66 13.16
CA ALA A 622 1.64 25.08 13.36
C ALA A 622 0.53 25.34 14.39
N ALA A 623 -0.53 24.52 14.46
CA ALA A 623 -1.61 24.70 15.44
C ALA A 623 -1.14 24.44 16.89
N GLY A 624 -0.35 23.37 17.10
CA GLY A 624 0.20 23.02 18.42
C GLY A 624 1.30 24.00 18.86
N VAL A 625 2.26 24.27 17.99
CA VAL A 625 3.35 25.23 18.23
C VAL A 625 2.78 26.63 18.46
N ALA A 626 1.71 27.02 17.76
CA ALA A 626 1.10 28.32 18.00
C ALA A 626 0.51 28.47 19.39
N HIS A 627 -0.15 27.42 19.89
CA HIS A 627 -0.68 27.44 21.25
C HIS A 627 0.44 27.44 22.31
N GLU A 628 1.52 26.71 22.05
CA GLU A 628 2.67 26.63 22.96
C GLU A 628 3.56 27.88 22.97
N ILE A 629 3.62 28.66 21.88
CA ILE A 629 4.34 29.94 21.84
C ILE A 629 3.47 31.07 22.40
N ASN A 630 2.16 31.08 22.12
CA ASN A 630 1.27 32.13 22.63
C ASN A 630 1.19 32.16 24.16
N ASN A 631 1.29 31.00 24.83
CA ASN A 631 1.27 30.92 26.29
C ASN A 631 2.42 31.69 26.96
N PRO A 632 3.73 31.38 26.71
CA PRO A 632 4.85 32.13 27.26
C PRO A 632 4.88 33.59 26.83
N VAL A 633 4.52 33.91 25.59
CA VAL A 633 4.48 35.30 25.12
C VAL A 633 3.38 36.09 25.82
N GLY A 634 2.24 35.47 26.12
CA GLY A 634 1.17 36.04 26.95
C GLY A 634 1.64 36.37 28.36
N PHE A 635 2.42 35.48 28.99
CA PHE A 635 3.02 35.75 30.31
C PHE A 635 4.02 36.90 30.26
N ILE A 636 4.90 36.95 29.24
CA ILE A 636 5.86 38.04 29.06
C ILE A 636 5.14 39.37 28.87
N ASN A 637 4.14 39.42 27.99
CA ASN A 637 3.35 40.62 27.74
C ASN A 637 2.63 41.11 29.01
N SER A 638 2.06 40.21 29.82
CA SER A 638 1.43 40.56 31.10
C SER A 638 2.42 41.15 32.11
N ASN A 639 3.61 40.54 32.23
CA ASN A 639 4.67 41.00 33.12
C ASN A 639 5.20 42.38 32.71
N LEU A 640 5.44 42.59 31.41
CA LEU A 640 5.90 43.88 30.87
C LEU A 640 4.85 44.99 31.09
N ASN A 641 3.57 44.70 30.87
CA ASN A 641 2.49 45.65 31.17
C ASN A 641 2.42 45.98 32.67
N THR A 642 2.69 45.01 33.55
CA THR A 642 2.73 45.22 34.99
C THR A 642 3.94 46.04 35.41
N MET A 643 5.13 45.78 34.83
CA MET A 643 6.33 46.58 35.03
C MET A 643 6.10 48.03 34.58
N GLN A 644 5.46 48.26 33.42
CA GLN A 644 5.10 49.60 32.96
C GLN A 644 4.20 50.33 33.97
N LYS A 645 3.20 49.65 34.53
CA LYS A 645 2.32 50.22 35.57
C LYS A 645 3.08 50.59 36.85
N TYR A 646 4.02 49.76 37.30
CA TYR A 646 4.85 50.08 38.46
C TYR A 646 5.82 51.21 38.18
N LEU A 647 6.41 51.26 36.99
CA LEU A 647 7.26 52.35 36.54
C LEU A 647 6.50 53.69 36.62
N TRP A 648 5.28 53.74 36.07
CA TRP A 648 4.42 54.94 36.17
C TRP A 648 4.06 55.32 37.60
N LYS A 649 3.82 54.35 38.49
CA LYS A 649 3.57 54.62 39.92
C LYS A 649 4.81 55.16 40.63
N ILE A 650 5.99 54.61 40.34
CA ILE A 650 7.28 55.06 40.88
C ILE A 650 7.58 56.48 40.39
N ALA A 651 7.42 56.73 39.08
CA ALA A 651 7.53 58.07 38.49
C ALA A 651 6.63 59.08 39.21
N LYS A 652 5.37 58.72 39.46
CA LYS A 652 4.38 59.59 40.11
C LYS A 652 4.70 59.86 41.59
N LEU A 653 5.15 58.84 42.33
CA LEU A 653 5.53 59.00 43.74
C LEU A 653 6.78 59.88 43.89
N LEU A 654 7.75 59.70 43.00
CA LEU A 654 9.02 60.42 43.03
C LEU A 654 8.92 61.83 42.44
N LYS A 655 8.00 62.10 41.52
CA LYS A 655 7.68 63.46 41.06
C LYS A 655 7.15 64.38 42.18
N ASN A 656 6.58 63.79 43.23
CA ASN A 656 6.13 64.49 44.43
C ASN A 656 7.22 64.58 45.52
N ALA A 657 8.37 63.91 45.35
CA ALA A 657 9.50 64.03 46.23
C ALA A 657 10.36 65.24 45.80
N LYS A 658 10.80 66.06 46.75
CA LYS A 658 11.78 67.12 46.47
C LYS A 658 13.15 66.48 46.32
N PHE A 659 13.69 66.44 45.11
CA PHE A 659 15.08 66.09 44.88
C PHE A 659 15.96 67.28 45.29
N GLU A 660 16.89 67.09 46.24
CA GLU A 660 17.80 68.14 46.72
C GLU A 660 18.97 68.41 45.75
N ASN A 661 19.21 67.53 44.78
CA ASN A 661 20.32 67.60 43.83
C ASN A 661 19.81 67.44 42.39
N GLU A 662 20.09 68.43 41.54
CA GLU A 662 19.61 68.54 40.16
C GLU A 662 20.23 67.49 39.22
N ASP A 663 21.49 67.09 39.46
CA ASP A 663 22.19 66.04 38.70
C ASP A 663 21.59 64.64 38.98
N ILE A 664 21.09 64.41 40.20
CA ILE A 664 20.39 63.15 40.55
C ILE A 664 19.03 63.09 39.85
N LYS A 665 18.35 64.24 39.71
CA LYS A 665 17.06 64.33 39.03
C LYS A 665 17.22 64.07 37.52
N GLU A 666 18.20 64.68 36.86
CA GLU A 666 18.46 64.42 35.43
C GLU A 666 18.80 62.95 35.15
N LYS A 667 19.65 62.32 35.97
CA LYS A 667 19.97 60.89 35.84
C LYS A 667 18.75 60.01 36.08
N PHE A 668 17.90 60.37 37.02
CA PHE A 668 16.66 59.65 37.29
C PHE A 668 15.68 59.78 36.13
N ASP A 669 15.45 60.99 35.61
CA ASP A 669 14.57 61.24 34.48
C ASP A 669 15.04 60.48 33.23
N PHE A 670 16.35 60.48 32.96
CA PHE A 670 16.97 59.68 31.89
C PHE A 670 16.73 58.17 32.06
N ILE A 671 16.96 57.62 33.26
CA ILE A 671 16.74 56.19 33.54
C ILE A 671 15.26 55.83 33.37
N MET A 672 14.34 56.71 33.76
CA MET A 672 12.91 56.47 33.65
C MET A 672 12.41 56.51 32.21
N GLU A 673 12.98 57.39 31.38
CA GLU A 673 12.72 57.46 29.95
C GLU A 673 13.26 56.22 29.23
N ASP A 674 14.54 55.88 29.43
CA ASP A 674 15.20 54.72 28.81
C ASP A 674 14.54 53.39 29.20
N PHE A 675 14.16 53.23 30.48
CA PHE A 675 13.44 52.06 30.96
C PHE A 675 11.99 52.00 30.43
N GLY A 676 11.37 53.16 30.22
CA GLY A 676 10.06 53.27 29.58
C GLY A 676 10.09 52.79 28.13
N ASP A 677 11.09 53.25 27.37
CA ASP A 677 11.32 52.89 25.97
C ASP A 677 11.64 51.40 25.82
N ALA A 678 12.53 50.86 26.66
CA ALA A 678 12.87 49.43 26.65
C ALA A 678 11.65 48.52 26.90
N ILE A 679 10.73 48.91 27.79
CA ILE A 679 9.47 48.18 28.01
C ILE A 679 8.55 48.31 26.80
N ALA A 680 8.44 49.50 26.20
CA ALA A 680 7.59 49.72 25.03
C ALA A 680 8.07 48.90 23.82
N GLU A 681 9.37 48.86 23.57
CA GLU A 681 9.98 48.06 22.50
C GLU A 681 9.78 46.55 22.75
N SER A 682 9.94 46.10 24.00
CA SER A 682 9.70 44.71 24.37
C SER A 682 8.23 44.30 24.20
N LEU A 683 7.28 45.18 24.55
CA LEU A 683 5.85 44.97 24.33
C LEU A 683 5.53 44.86 22.84
N ASP A 684 6.11 45.72 22.01
CA ASP A 684 5.94 45.64 20.56
C ASP A 684 6.51 44.34 19.97
N GLY A 685 7.68 43.92 20.45
CA GLY A 685 8.27 42.62 20.12
C GLY A 685 7.34 41.44 20.45
N THR A 686 6.71 41.44 21.64
CA THR A 686 5.75 40.38 22.00
C THR A 686 4.50 40.39 21.13
N LYS A 687 3.98 41.55 20.75
CA LYS A 687 2.84 41.67 19.83
C LYS A 687 3.17 41.09 18.46
N ARG A 688 4.35 41.40 17.91
CA ARG A 688 4.82 40.84 16.63
C ARG A 688 4.93 39.32 16.66
N VAL A 689 5.41 38.74 17.76
CA VAL A 689 5.47 37.27 17.89
C VAL A 689 4.06 36.66 17.90
N ILE A 690 3.11 37.25 18.63
CA ILE A 690 1.71 36.79 18.65
C ILE A 690 1.10 36.85 17.24
N GLU A 691 1.36 37.92 16.50
CA GLU A 691 0.87 38.11 15.13
C GLU A 691 1.45 37.07 14.16
N ILE A 692 2.77 36.84 14.17
CA ILE A 692 3.44 35.79 13.37
C ILE A 692 2.82 34.42 13.66
N VAL A 693 2.64 34.10 14.93
CA VAL A 693 2.10 32.82 15.38
C VAL A 693 0.62 32.66 15.02
N THR A 694 -0.17 33.73 15.10
CA THR A 694 -1.58 33.75 14.72
C THR A 694 -1.76 33.58 13.21
N ASN A 695 -0.91 34.23 12.41
CA ASN A 695 -0.90 34.09 10.95
C ASN A 695 -0.48 32.67 10.53
N LEU A 696 0.48 32.06 11.23
CA LEU A 696 0.86 30.66 11.05
C LEU A 696 -0.31 29.70 11.32
N LYS A 697 -1.11 29.97 12.37
CA LYS A 697 -2.33 29.21 12.71
C LYS A 697 -3.45 29.38 11.67
N GLY A 698 -3.60 30.58 11.09
CA GLY A 698 -4.52 30.85 9.98
C GLY A 698 -4.18 30.05 8.72
N PHE A 699 -2.88 29.91 8.43
CA PHE A 699 -2.37 29.11 7.31
C PHE A 699 -2.51 27.59 7.52
N SER A 700 -2.55 27.15 8.79
CA SER A 700 -2.76 25.75 9.20
C SER A 700 -4.22 25.29 9.08
N ARG A 701 -5.18 26.19 9.33
CA ARG A 701 -6.62 25.91 9.18
C ARG A 701 -7.09 25.81 7.72
N ALA A 702 -6.19 26.08 6.80
CA ALA A 702 -6.45 26.18 5.38
C ALA A 702 -6.62 24.80 4.69
N ASP A 703 -6.42 23.69 5.42
CA ASP A 703 -6.71 22.32 5.01
C ASP A 703 -8.18 21.88 5.27
N SER A 704 -9.13 22.80 5.47
CA SER A 704 -10.55 22.41 5.43
C SER A 704 -10.92 22.00 3.99
N ASN A 705 -11.20 20.71 3.77
CA ASN A 705 -11.73 20.17 2.50
C ASN A 705 -13.17 20.64 2.22
N LYS A 706 -13.59 21.80 2.76
CA LYS A 706 -14.92 22.37 2.59
C LYS A 706 -14.79 23.83 2.16
N PRO A 707 -15.60 24.27 1.19
CA PRO A 707 -15.65 25.68 0.83
C PRO A 707 -16.30 26.49 1.96
N GLU A 708 -15.73 27.65 2.25
CA GLU A 708 -16.17 28.60 3.26
C GLU A 708 -16.33 29.99 2.63
N LEU A 709 -17.20 30.84 3.20
CA LEU A 709 -17.29 32.24 2.81
C LEU A 709 -16.07 32.99 3.37
N VAL A 710 -15.28 33.57 2.48
CA VAL A 710 -13.97 34.16 2.79
C VAL A 710 -13.85 35.55 2.19
N ASP A 711 -13.34 36.49 2.98
CA ASP A 711 -12.82 37.76 2.49
C ASP A 711 -11.40 37.56 1.92
N LEU A 712 -11.26 37.72 0.60
CA LEU A 712 -9.99 37.56 -0.10
C LEU A 712 -8.95 38.62 0.27
N ASN A 713 -9.35 39.85 0.60
CA ASN A 713 -8.42 40.90 1.01
C ASN A 713 -7.71 40.47 2.31
N ASN A 714 -8.46 39.89 3.25
CA ASN A 714 -7.90 39.33 4.48
C ASN A 714 -6.96 38.14 4.19
N GLY A 715 -7.31 37.26 3.24
CA GLY A 715 -6.43 36.17 2.79
C GLY A 715 -5.09 36.64 2.25
N ILE A 716 -5.09 37.67 1.41
CA ILE A 716 -3.88 38.30 0.84
C ILE A 716 -3.04 38.95 1.94
N GLU A 717 -3.66 39.70 2.85
CA GLU A 717 -2.98 40.40 3.94
C GLU A 717 -2.26 39.40 4.88
N ASN A 718 -2.95 38.32 5.26
CA ASN A 718 -2.37 37.26 6.08
C ASN A 718 -1.18 36.57 5.38
N THR A 719 -1.32 36.32 4.08
CA THR A 719 -0.26 35.71 3.27
C THR A 719 0.97 36.62 3.18
N LEU A 720 0.77 37.92 2.93
CA LEU A 720 1.83 38.92 2.91
C LEU A 720 2.58 38.98 4.24
N ASN A 721 1.87 38.98 5.37
CA ASN A 721 2.48 39.06 6.69
C ASN A 721 3.43 37.88 6.96
N ILE A 722 3.12 36.68 6.45
CA ILE A 722 3.97 35.49 6.60
C ILE A 722 5.28 35.63 5.80
N ILE A 723 5.20 36.13 4.57
CA ILE A 723 6.36 36.22 3.66
C ILE A 723 7.07 37.58 3.72
N TRP A 724 6.55 38.55 4.45
CA TRP A 724 7.06 39.91 4.51
C TRP A 724 8.53 39.96 4.89
N ASN A 725 8.99 39.12 5.82
CA ASN A 725 10.40 39.06 6.19
C ASN A 725 11.34 38.67 5.03
N LYS A 726 10.84 37.94 4.04
CA LYS A 726 11.59 37.59 2.81
C LYS A 726 11.53 38.71 1.77
N LEU A 727 10.42 39.44 1.70
CA LEU A 727 10.20 40.49 0.70
C LEU A 727 10.77 41.85 1.12
N LYS A 728 10.70 42.21 2.40
CA LYS A 728 10.97 43.58 2.91
C LYS A 728 12.36 44.15 2.62
N TYR A 729 13.34 43.28 2.36
CA TYR A 729 14.72 43.70 2.07
C TYR A 729 14.99 43.91 0.57
N HIS A 730 14.08 43.47 -0.29
CA HIS A 730 14.28 43.46 -1.74
C HIS A 730 13.09 44.03 -2.53
N CYS A 731 11.92 44.16 -1.91
CA CYS A 731 10.69 44.61 -2.57
C CYS A 731 9.94 45.65 -1.71
N LYS A 732 9.35 46.64 -2.37
CA LYS A 732 8.26 47.48 -1.84
C LYS A 732 6.94 46.86 -2.30
N VAL A 733 5.96 46.78 -1.41
CA VAL A 733 4.61 46.30 -1.74
C VAL A 733 3.65 47.48 -1.65
N GLU A 734 2.91 47.75 -2.72
CA GLU A 734 1.82 48.73 -2.75
C GLU A 734 0.49 47.98 -2.91
N LYS A 735 -0.52 48.40 -2.13
CA LYS A 735 -1.81 47.71 -1.98
C LYS A 735 -2.94 48.65 -2.37
N ASP A 736 -3.76 48.23 -3.31
CA ASP A 736 -4.97 48.93 -3.80
C ASP A 736 -6.16 47.96 -3.70
N PHE A 737 -6.74 47.86 -2.50
CA PHE A 737 -7.82 46.92 -2.23
C PHE A 737 -9.19 47.57 -2.46
N GLY A 738 -9.96 47.01 -3.39
CA GLY A 738 -11.36 47.32 -3.57
C GLY A 738 -12.24 46.65 -2.51
N ASP A 739 -13.49 47.09 -2.40
CA ASP A 739 -14.51 46.45 -1.57
C ASP A 739 -14.98 45.16 -2.26
N LEU A 740 -14.69 44.01 -1.65
CA LEU A 740 -14.96 42.70 -2.25
C LEU A 740 -16.08 41.98 -1.47
N PRO A 741 -17.03 41.32 -2.14
CA PRO A 741 -17.95 40.42 -1.47
C PRO A 741 -17.23 39.17 -0.95
N GLU A 742 -17.78 38.54 0.08
CA GLU A 742 -17.28 37.25 0.58
C GLU A 742 -17.39 36.18 -0.53
N LEU A 743 -16.30 35.47 -0.79
CA LEU A 743 -16.23 34.41 -1.79
C LEU A 743 -16.34 33.05 -1.12
N ASN A 744 -17.25 32.20 -1.61
CA ASN A 744 -17.33 30.80 -1.19
C ASN A 744 -16.22 29.97 -1.85
N CYS A 745 -15.09 29.79 -1.18
CA CYS A 745 -13.91 29.13 -1.73
C CYS A 745 -13.18 28.27 -0.68
N PHE A 746 -12.16 27.53 -1.11
CA PHE A 746 -11.26 26.81 -0.19
C PHE A 746 -10.16 27.77 0.28
N PRO A 747 -10.20 28.27 1.53
CA PRO A 747 -9.34 29.36 1.97
C PRO A 747 -7.85 29.03 1.81
N GLY A 748 -7.45 27.78 2.07
CA GLY A 748 -6.05 27.37 1.96
C GLY A 748 -5.52 27.23 0.55
N GLN A 749 -6.32 26.69 -0.35
CA GLN A 749 -5.92 26.59 -1.75
C GLN A 749 -5.72 27.99 -2.34
N ILE A 750 -6.62 28.94 -2.03
CA ILE A 750 -6.52 30.32 -2.49
C ILE A 750 -5.34 31.06 -1.85
N ASN A 751 -5.14 30.95 -0.53
CA ASN A 751 -3.98 31.55 0.14
C ASN A 751 -2.65 30.99 -0.38
N GLN A 752 -2.61 29.70 -0.75
CA GLN A 752 -1.44 29.08 -1.37
C GLN A 752 -1.15 29.66 -2.76
N VAL A 753 -2.17 29.97 -3.56
CA VAL A 753 -2.00 30.66 -4.85
C VAL A 753 -1.37 32.04 -4.63
N PHE A 754 -1.91 32.85 -3.70
CA PHE A 754 -1.34 34.16 -3.36
C PHE A 754 0.11 34.05 -2.89
N MET A 755 0.41 33.08 -2.02
CA MET A 755 1.76 32.83 -1.50
C MET A 755 2.75 32.56 -2.64
N ASN A 756 2.38 31.68 -3.57
CA ASN A 756 3.23 31.32 -4.70
C ASN A 756 3.47 32.50 -5.64
N LEU A 757 2.42 33.28 -5.96
CA LEU A 757 2.54 34.46 -6.80
C LEU A 757 3.45 35.51 -6.17
N LEU A 758 3.28 35.81 -4.89
CA LEU A 758 4.07 36.80 -4.17
C LEU A 758 5.54 36.38 -3.99
N VAL A 759 5.81 35.10 -3.71
CA VAL A 759 7.17 34.57 -3.63
C VAL A 759 7.86 34.60 -4.99
N ASN A 760 7.14 34.23 -6.06
CA ASN A 760 7.67 34.28 -7.42
C ASN A 760 7.95 35.71 -7.86
N ALA A 761 7.04 36.65 -7.56
CA ALA A 761 7.25 38.07 -7.80
C ALA A 761 8.50 38.58 -7.06
N GLY A 762 8.67 38.21 -5.79
CA GLY A 762 9.88 38.52 -5.02
C GLY A 762 11.16 37.97 -5.66
N HIS A 763 11.18 36.69 -6.07
CA HIS A 763 12.34 36.08 -6.74
C HIS A 763 12.66 36.71 -8.11
N ALA A 764 11.65 37.14 -8.85
CA ALA A 764 11.82 37.80 -10.15
C ALA A 764 12.52 39.16 -10.00
N THR A 765 12.36 39.82 -8.85
CA THR A 765 13.04 41.08 -8.52
C THR A 765 14.49 40.82 -8.11
N LYS A 766 15.37 40.57 -9.09
CA LYS A 766 16.82 40.28 -8.91
C LYS A 766 17.60 41.47 -8.31
N GLY A 767 17.49 41.72 -7.00
CA GLY A 767 18.42 42.56 -6.23
C GLY A 767 18.34 44.08 -6.43
N LYS A 768 17.37 44.60 -7.18
CA LYS A 768 16.96 46.02 -7.14
C LYS A 768 15.68 46.11 -6.30
N GLN A 769 15.44 47.22 -5.60
CA GLN A 769 14.18 47.46 -4.88
C GLN A 769 12.99 47.29 -5.83
N GLY A 770 12.45 46.08 -5.90
CA GLY A 770 11.35 45.72 -6.79
C GLY A 770 10.05 46.28 -6.26
N LEU A 771 9.10 46.54 -7.14
CA LEU A 771 7.76 46.97 -6.74
C LEU A 771 6.79 45.84 -7.04
N ILE A 772 6.05 45.38 -6.03
CA ILE A 772 4.94 44.44 -6.16
C ILE A 772 3.66 45.24 -5.93
N ASN A 773 2.80 45.31 -6.94
CA ASN A 773 1.54 46.07 -6.89
C ASN A 773 0.38 45.09 -6.80
N ILE A 774 -0.34 45.14 -5.69
CA ILE A 774 -1.46 44.25 -5.45
C ILE A 774 -2.74 45.05 -5.57
N LYS A 775 -3.62 44.63 -6.48
CA LYS A 775 -4.90 45.28 -6.72
C LYS A 775 -6.03 44.28 -6.66
N THR A 776 -7.11 44.62 -5.97
CA THR A 776 -8.35 43.83 -5.97
C THR A 776 -9.54 44.68 -6.40
N TRP A 777 -10.43 44.12 -7.21
CA TRP A 777 -11.66 44.81 -7.64
C TRP A 777 -12.73 43.81 -8.07
N VAL A 778 -13.96 44.31 -8.20
CA VAL A 778 -15.10 43.57 -8.77
C VAL A 778 -15.45 44.17 -10.11
N ASP A 779 -15.64 43.34 -11.12
CA ASP A 779 -16.13 43.73 -12.46
C ASP A 779 -17.07 42.64 -12.98
N ASP A 780 -18.24 43.02 -13.53
CA ASP A 780 -19.26 42.11 -14.07
C ASP A 780 -19.50 40.81 -13.24
N GLU A 781 -19.76 40.96 -11.94
CA GLU A 781 -20.00 39.86 -10.97
C GLU A 781 -18.81 38.91 -10.70
N GLN A 782 -17.60 39.25 -11.17
CA GLN A 782 -16.38 38.51 -10.90
C GLN A 782 -15.42 39.29 -10.00
N ILE A 783 -14.72 38.57 -9.12
CA ILE A 783 -13.65 39.14 -8.29
C ILE A 783 -12.33 38.98 -9.01
N PHE A 784 -11.61 40.08 -9.18
CA PHE A 784 -10.29 40.13 -9.77
C PHE A 784 -9.23 40.44 -8.71
N VAL A 785 -8.12 39.71 -8.79
CA VAL A 785 -6.92 39.93 -7.97
C VAL A 785 -5.72 39.99 -8.91
N SER A 786 -4.97 41.09 -8.87
CA SER A 786 -3.71 41.28 -9.58
C SER A 786 -2.58 41.38 -8.57
N ILE A 787 -1.48 40.66 -8.80
CA ILE A 787 -0.26 40.64 -7.96
C ILE A 787 0.97 40.83 -8.83
#